data_AF-A0A8J7AUG8-F1
#
_entry.id   AF-A0A8J7AUG8-F1
#
_cell.length_a   1.000
_cell.length_b   1.000
_cell.length_c   1.000
_cell.angle_alpha   90.00
_cell.angle_beta   90.00
_cell.angle_gamma   90.00
#
_symmetry.space_group_name_H-M   'P 1'
#
loop_
_entity.id
_entity.type
_entity.pdbx_description
1 polymer ?
#
loop_
_entity_poly.entity_id
_entity_poly.type
_entity_poly.pdbx_seq_one_letter_code
_entity_poly.pdbx_strand_id
1 'polypeptide(L)'
;MVSTPTTTVPTVLLEGPFWQADVEVVQLASPSQNHAFRSLWLERHPSTESLYLPGTLILLGCVRRVTVTPVTVTPTAAQQYSWQRSPGPAPAAEFSDDLHNALATGALTLLLVQADPQRWPDLGSTTTTPSAQSWPPLTCLAGDIALGTFLSAQRNATENLYNALAVSAPAAADLDQGKRQGGTRLRTALSVHSSGLSLYGGIDLPWKPEPLAAALQLAQTFSPGPADSAGLSTLEPGPFRLTLEVERLTLLERQAWIEAWQELSQYLTPRNPLNGTVQAAAEAGPHWVTLEVTNPTAVPNLFWEIHAWGQERRLNFANDSLSLILSNQSPYDTDVPPTSLGRIAPHRVKVSRDGDHLILEPEAGLAAIAEAGSEPGPDYTYHYQAPTPTEPSETVTLSDITLAFDPVAVPEFLRARQGQLPPATGADTFAAPVLWGFMPLEQGWFQLPILNLTEQIYLDNSLARPLSTTSTAPSLLQGAVSLGNDNPKLLKTDYPSEQPWNLVLTNVAHLSGKWILTPAEATGYRLSEVTLRGTAPELVLNGLFWLSTSRPLAQEALPELDNWVSGVRSHSLRTVRDSDLFPAAAVIQLANLTLSARALPPISRSEPKPVVAALGPWSFSYDVNREILGALVEKKVLPANTFSQFLPWVWQHHSTLPMVQALPLTQTQLPPNYPSANRQLVPFELGVQDSNGSGGSIASPQSWRFEATGAGAWPQPVGTAPAAREWTQLFDLPLVSLSLPGLVLDPRAGETGLAADFSLNLPSQYRFDLPYTDEPNALAQLPEPSQDAEAVSPLPT
;
A
#
# COMPACT_ATOMS: atom_id res chain seq x y z
N MET A 1 -37.78 -46.10 -19.61
CA MET A 1 -38.13 -46.64 -18.28
C MET A 1 -38.22 -48.15 -18.41
N VAL A 2 -37.27 -48.88 -17.81
CA VAL A 2 -37.30 -50.35 -17.76
C VAL A 2 -37.81 -50.74 -16.38
N SER A 3 -38.86 -51.55 -16.33
CA SER A 3 -39.37 -52.14 -15.09
C SER A 3 -38.41 -53.25 -14.64
N THR A 4 -37.71 -53.04 -13.53
CA THR A 4 -36.97 -54.10 -12.85
C THR A 4 -37.89 -54.90 -11.92
N PRO A 5 -37.72 -56.24 -11.84
CA PRO A 5 -38.53 -57.11 -10.99
C PRO A 5 -38.14 -56.96 -9.50
N THR A 6 -39.07 -57.35 -8.64
CA THR A 6 -39.07 -57.34 -7.16
C THR A 6 -37.83 -58.00 -6.52
N THR A 7 -36.75 -57.24 -6.38
CA THR A 7 -35.56 -57.63 -5.60
C THR A 7 -34.95 -56.37 -4.99
N THR A 8 -34.82 -56.36 -3.65
CA THR A 8 -34.07 -55.43 -2.78
C THR A 8 -33.74 -54.06 -3.37
N VAL A 9 -34.37 -53.03 -2.79
CA VAL A 9 -34.07 -51.62 -3.05
C VAL A 9 -32.55 -51.36 -3.04
N PRO A 10 -31.95 -50.80 -4.10
CA PRO A 10 -30.52 -50.58 -4.15
C PRO A 10 -30.10 -49.47 -3.17
N THR A 11 -29.09 -49.76 -2.35
CA THR A 11 -28.34 -48.74 -1.61
C THR A 11 -27.29 -48.15 -2.53
N VAL A 12 -27.24 -46.82 -2.60
CA VAL A 12 -26.29 -46.06 -3.43
C VAL A 12 -25.37 -45.25 -2.51
N LEU A 13 -24.09 -45.20 -2.87
CA LEU A 13 -23.11 -44.33 -2.22
C LEU A 13 -23.16 -42.94 -2.86
N LEU A 14 -23.36 -41.92 -2.04
CA LEU A 14 -23.29 -40.52 -2.43
C LEU A 14 -22.02 -39.88 -1.90
N GLU A 15 -21.40 -39.03 -2.73
CA GLU A 15 -20.18 -38.31 -2.40
C GLU A 15 -20.42 -36.79 -2.50
N GLY A 16 -19.97 -36.07 -1.48
CA GLY A 16 -19.74 -34.64 -1.51
C GLY A 16 -18.23 -34.33 -1.45
N PRO A 17 -17.84 -33.06 -1.23
CA PRO A 17 -16.44 -32.65 -1.30
C PRO A 17 -15.55 -33.32 -0.23
N PHE A 18 -16.08 -33.52 0.98
CA PHE A 18 -15.36 -34.14 2.10
C PHE A 18 -16.29 -34.99 3.00
N TRP A 19 -17.40 -35.48 2.42
CA TRP A 19 -18.37 -36.32 3.10
C TRP A 19 -18.95 -37.38 2.15
N GLN A 20 -19.44 -38.48 2.73
CA GLN A 20 -20.08 -39.58 2.02
C GLN A 20 -21.37 -40.01 2.73
N ALA A 21 -22.36 -40.50 1.98
CA ALA A 21 -23.61 -40.99 2.54
C ALA A 21 -24.10 -42.29 1.87
N ASP A 22 -24.57 -43.24 2.67
CA ASP A 22 -25.26 -44.44 2.22
C ASP A 22 -26.76 -44.15 2.12
N VAL A 23 -27.34 -44.23 0.93
CA VAL A 23 -28.74 -43.87 0.68
C VAL A 23 -29.51 -45.02 0.05
N GLU A 24 -30.59 -45.43 0.70
CA GLU A 24 -31.53 -46.43 0.17
C GLU A 24 -32.59 -45.72 -0.69
N VAL A 25 -32.68 -46.09 -1.96
CA VAL A 25 -33.53 -45.41 -2.94
C VAL A 25 -35.01 -45.75 -2.73
N VAL A 26 -35.86 -44.79 -2.37
CA VAL A 26 -37.28 -45.11 -2.13
C VAL A 26 -38.02 -45.25 -3.45
N GLN A 27 -38.59 -46.43 -3.69
CA GLN A 27 -39.42 -46.69 -4.86
C GLN A 27 -40.82 -46.11 -4.68
N LEU A 28 -41.25 -45.27 -5.62
CA LEU A 28 -42.63 -44.77 -5.67
C LEU A 28 -43.57 -45.87 -6.19
N ALA A 29 -44.77 -45.97 -5.60
CA ALA A 29 -45.78 -46.97 -5.98
C ALA A 29 -46.24 -46.88 -7.45
N SER A 30 -46.17 -45.70 -8.08
CA SER A 30 -46.49 -45.47 -9.50
C SER A 30 -45.69 -44.31 -10.10
N PRO A 31 -44.42 -44.53 -10.51
CA PRO A 31 -43.50 -43.46 -10.94
C PRO A 31 -43.97 -42.70 -12.18
N SER A 32 -44.75 -43.34 -13.06
CA SER A 32 -45.27 -42.76 -14.30
C SER A 32 -46.48 -41.84 -14.11
N GLN A 33 -47.19 -41.95 -12.97
CA GLN A 33 -48.38 -41.14 -12.68
C GLN A 33 -48.09 -40.03 -11.66
N ASN A 34 -46.95 -40.08 -10.97
CA ASN A 34 -46.62 -39.20 -9.86
C ASN A 34 -45.70 -38.04 -10.30
N HIS A 35 -46.22 -37.13 -11.13
CA HIS A 35 -45.52 -35.90 -11.54
C HIS A 35 -45.19 -34.96 -10.37
N ALA A 36 -45.85 -35.15 -9.22
CA ALA A 36 -45.64 -34.38 -8.00
C ALA A 36 -44.16 -34.35 -7.57
N PHE A 37 -43.38 -35.39 -7.89
CA PHE A 37 -41.97 -35.47 -7.55
C PHE A 37 -41.10 -34.39 -8.23
N ARG A 38 -41.36 -34.11 -9.52
CA ARG A 38 -40.66 -33.02 -10.24
C ARG A 38 -41.17 -31.66 -9.78
N SER A 39 -42.47 -31.53 -9.53
CA SER A 39 -43.07 -30.30 -9.00
C SER A 39 -42.52 -29.96 -7.61
N LEU A 40 -42.39 -30.95 -6.73
CA LEU A 40 -41.78 -30.85 -5.39
C LEU A 40 -40.31 -30.38 -5.45
N TRP A 41 -39.56 -30.88 -6.43
CA TRP A 41 -38.19 -30.43 -6.66
C TRP A 41 -38.17 -28.96 -7.10
N LEU A 42 -38.96 -28.60 -8.11
CA LEU A 42 -39.04 -27.23 -8.63
C LEU A 42 -39.56 -26.23 -7.58
N GLU A 43 -40.48 -26.65 -6.72
CA GLU A 43 -41.01 -25.84 -5.61
C GLU A 43 -39.95 -25.58 -4.55
N ARG A 44 -39.15 -26.59 -4.22
CA ARG A 44 -38.06 -26.43 -3.25
C ARG A 44 -36.85 -25.74 -3.84
N HIS A 45 -36.59 -25.90 -5.14
CA HIS A 45 -35.37 -25.47 -5.82
C HIS A 45 -35.75 -24.77 -7.15
N PRO A 46 -36.23 -23.51 -7.11
CA PRO A 46 -36.60 -22.76 -8.30
C PRO A 46 -35.37 -22.56 -9.21
N SER A 47 -35.51 -22.92 -10.49
CA SER A 47 -34.38 -23.00 -11.44
C SER A 47 -33.78 -21.65 -11.80
N THR A 48 -32.45 -21.57 -11.81
CA THR A 48 -31.69 -20.70 -12.71
C THR A 48 -31.45 -21.45 -14.02
N GLU A 49 -31.67 -20.79 -15.16
CA GLU A 49 -31.60 -21.37 -16.50
C GLU A 49 -30.23 -22.02 -16.78
N SER A 50 -30.11 -23.32 -16.56
CA SER A 50 -28.97 -24.11 -17.05
C SER A 50 -29.38 -25.56 -17.25
N LEU A 51 -29.24 -26.03 -18.49
CA LEU A 51 -29.57 -27.38 -18.94
C LEU A 51 -28.81 -28.42 -18.10
N TYR A 52 -29.55 -29.33 -17.47
CA TYR A 52 -28.98 -30.51 -16.81
C TYR A 52 -28.13 -31.30 -17.80
N LEU A 53 -26.88 -31.59 -17.44
CA LEU A 53 -25.99 -32.41 -18.26
C LEU A 53 -26.53 -33.85 -18.36
N PRO A 54 -26.23 -34.59 -19.45
CA PRO A 54 -26.50 -36.02 -19.51
C PRO A 54 -25.86 -36.74 -18.30
N GLY A 55 -26.65 -37.53 -17.57
CA GLY A 55 -26.19 -38.23 -16.36
C GLY A 55 -26.59 -37.59 -15.03
N THR A 56 -27.33 -36.47 -15.04
CA THR A 56 -27.97 -35.91 -13.84
C THR A 56 -29.29 -36.62 -13.52
N LEU A 57 -29.50 -36.98 -12.27
CA LEU A 57 -30.66 -37.71 -11.77
C LEU A 57 -31.25 -37.01 -10.53
N ILE A 58 -32.57 -37.10 -10.35
CA ILE A 58 -33.23 -36.72 -9.09
C ILE A 58 -33.46 -37.99 -8.28
N LEU A 59 -32.94 -38.04 -7.06
CA LEU A 59 -32.96 -39.19 -6.17
C LEU A 59 -33.84 -38.90 -4.95
N LEU A 60 -34.85 -39.76 -4.73
CA LEU A 60 -35.59 -39.83 -3.47
C LEU A 60 -34.97 -40.91 -2.59
N GLY A 61 -34.47 -40.52 -1.43
CA GLY A 61 -33.63 -41.40 -0.62
C GLY A 61 -33.99 -41.43 0.86
N CYS A 62 -33.86 -42.61 1.44
CA CYS A 62 -33.78 -42.82 2.88
C CYS A 62 -32.30 -42.95 3.25
N VAL A 63 -31.73 -41.92 3.89
CA VAL A 63 -30.32 -41.92 4.29
C VAL A 63 -30.09 -42.85 5.47
N ARG A 64 -29.15 -43.79 5.32
CA ARG A 64 -28.80 -44.81 6.32
C ARG A 64 -27.59 -44.43 7.15
N ARG A 65 -26.58 -43.86 6.52
CA ARG A 65 -25.34 -43.42 7.18
C ARG A 65 -24.81 -42.18 6.48
N VAL A 66 -24.25 -41.26 7.26
CA VAL A 66 -23.45 -40.15 6.76
C VAL A 66 -22.12 -40.17 7.47
N THR A 67 -21.05 -39.95 6.72
CA THR A 67 -19.68 -39.93 7.20
C THR A 67 -19.00 -38.68 6.67
N VAL A 68 -18.43 -37.87 7.54
CA VAL A 68 -17.67 -36.68 7.21
C VAL A 68 -16.20 -36.94 7.53
N THR A 69 -15.33 -36.70 6.55
CA THR A 69 -13.89 -36.97 6.65
C THR A 69 -13.13 -35.75 6.12
N PRO A 70 -12.55 -34.91 6.99
CA PRO A 70 -11.70 -33.82 6.54
C PRO A 70 -10.46 -34.39 5.87
N VAL A 71 -10.25 -34.09 4.59
CA VAL A 71 -9.07 -34.53 3.84
C VAL A 71 -8.13 -33.33 3.71
N THR A 72 -7.13 -33.23 4.59
CA THR A 72 -6.04 -32.27 4.42
C THR A 72 -4.66 -32.93 4.38
N VAL A 73 -4.42 -34.01 5.12
CA VAL A 73 -3.26 -34.92 4.95
C VAL A 73 -3.67 -36.31 5.44
N THR A 74 -3.13 -37.37 4.85
CA THR A 74 -3.36 -38.82 5.08
C THR A 74 -4.30 -39.16 6.26
N PRO A 75 -5.50 -39.70 6.02
CA PRO A 75 -6.52 -39.87 7.06
C PRO A 75 -6.03 -40.83 8.14
N THR A 76 -5.75 -40.31 9.33
CA THR A 76 -5.75 -41.13 10.53
C THR A 76 -7.20 -41.38 10.92
N ALA A 77 -7.53 -42.61 11.34
CA ALA A 77 -8.89 -43.00 11.75
C ALA A 77 -9.47 -42.19 12.94
N ALA A 78 -8.71 -41.21 13.46
CA ALA A 78 -9.04 -40.36 14.60
C ALA A 78 -9.92 -39.15 14.27
N GLN A 79 -10.11 -38.77 12.98
CA GLN A 79 -10.89 -37.56 12.60
C GLN A 79 -12.09 -37.87 11.68
N GLN A 80 -12.76 -39.02 11.88
CA GLN A 80 -13.96 -39.36 11.12
C GLN A 80 -15.22 -39.15 11.97
N TYR A 81 -16.19 -38.40 11.43
CA TYR A 81 -17.46 -38.10 12.10
C TYR A 81 -18.58 -38.87 11.39
N SER A 82 -19.40 -39.61 12.13
CA SER A 82 -20.44 -40.43 11.50
C SER A 82 -21.77 -40.40 12.24
N TRP A 83 -22.85 -40.46 11.46
CA TRP A 83 -24.23 -40.55 11.93
C TRP A 83 -24.90 -41.73 11.26
N GLN A 84 -25.71 -42.48 12.01
CA GLN A 84 -26.35 -43.70 11.53
C GLN A 84 -27.83 -43.73 11.91
N ARG A 85 -28.68 -44.14 10.98
CA ARG A 85 -30.11 -44.35 11.19
C ARG A 85 -30.31 -45.69 11.89
N SER A 86 -31.23 -45.74 12.84
CA SER A 86 -31.64 -47.01 13.47
C SER A 86 -32.12 -48.01 12.40
N PRO A 87 -31.81 -49.31 12.54
CA PRO A 87 -32.25 -50.33 11.60
C PRO A 87 -33.80 -50.40 11.57
N GLY A 88 -34.38 -50.36 10.38
CA GLY A 88 -35.82 -50.36 10.15
C GLY A 88 -36.16 -50.06 8.68
N PRO A 89 -37.35 -50.41 8.17
CA PRO A 89 -37.71 -50.16 6.78
C PRO A 89 -37.75 -48.66 6.44
N ALA A 90 -37.49 -48.30 5.19
CA ALA A 90 -37.69 -46.92 4.74
C ALA A 90 -39.18 -46.54 4.87
N PRO A 91 -39.52 -45.26 5.16
CA PRO A 91 -40.91 -44.81 5.22
C PRO A 91 -41.64 -45.13 3.91
N ALA A 92 -42.79 -45.81 4.00
CA ALA A 92 -43.67 -45.99 2.85
C ALA A 92 -44.30 -44.64 2.50
N ALA A 93 -44.03 -44.12 1.30
CA ALA A 93 -44.63 -42.89 0.80
C ALA A 93 -45.69 -43.24 -0.25
N GLU A 94 -46.92 -43.46 0.20
CA GLU A 94 -48.05 -43.85 -0.67
C GLU A 94 -48.75 -42.63 -1.29
N PHE A 95 -48.81 -41.49 -0.58
CA PHE A 95 -49.51 -40.26 -1.00
C PHE A 95 -48.60 -39.01 -1.01
N SER A 96 -49.04 -37.95 -1.73
CA SER A 96 -48.27 -36.69 -1.86
C SER A 96 -48.10 -35.97 -0.52
N ASP A 97 -49.12 -35.92 0.34
CA ASP A 97 -49.05 -35.25 1.63
C ASP A 97 -48.10 -35.97 2.60
N ASP A 98 -48.10 -37.31 2.60
CA ASP A 98 -47.17 -38.12 3.38
C ASP A 98 -45.72 -37.91 2.92
N LEU A 99 -45.51 -37.78 1.60
CA LEU A 99 -44.20 -37.45 1.04
C LEU A 99 -43.75 -36.03 1.44
N HIS A 100 -44.64 -35.04 1.39
CA HIS A 100 -44.34 -33.67 1.86
C HIS A 100 -43.96 -33.67 3.33
N ASN A 101 -44.70 -34.39 4.17
CA ASN A 101 -44.41 -34.49 5.60
C ASN A 101 -43.09 -35.24 5.88
N ALA A 102 -42.84 -36.36 5.19
CA ALA A 102 -41.58 -37.10 5.29
C ALA A 102 -40.37 -36.27 4.83
N LEU A 103 -40.54 -35.47 3.77
CA LEU A 103 -39.52 -34.54 3.28
C LEU A 103 -39.37 -33.28 4.14
N ALA A 104 -40.41 -32.86 4.86
CA ALA A 104 -40.37 -31.70 5.76
C ALA A 104 -39.70 -32.04 7.10
N THR A 105 -39.96 -33.25 7.61
CA THR A 105 -39.35 -33.78 8.84
C THR A 105 -37.92 -34.29 8.62
N GLY A 106 -37.51 -34.55 7.38
CA GLY A 106 -36.19 -35.11 7.04
C GLY A 106 -36.13 -36.64 7.15
N ALA A 107 -37.29 -37.31 7.25
CA ALA A 107 -37.38 -38.78 7.17
C ALA A 107 -36.92 -39.29 5.80
N LEU A 108 -37.22 -38.53 4.75
CA LEU A 108 -36.73 -38.71 3.39
C LEU A 108 -35.95 -37.46 2.93
N THR A 109 -35.01 -37.65 2.02
CA THR A 109 -34.32 -36.55 1.34
C THR A 109 -34.54 -36.62 -0.16
N LEU A 110 -34.50 -35.45 -0.78
CA LEU A 110 -34.63 -35.26 -2.22
C LEU A 110 -33.34 -34.58 -2.69
N LEU A 111 -32.61 -35.24 -3.59
CA LEU A 111 -31.27 -34.82 -4.00
C LEU A 111 -31.15 -34.81 -5.52
N LEU A 112 -30.41 -33.85 -6.05
CA LEU A 112 -29.92 -33.88 -7.43
C LEU A 112 -28.52 -34.46 -7.40
N VAL A 113 -28.30 -35.49 -8.19
CA VAL A 113 -27.06 -36.25 -8.18
C VAL A 113 -26.55 -36.44 -9.60
N GLN A 114 -25.24 -36.55 -9.74
CA GLN A 114 -24.59 -36.81 -11.01
C GLN A 114 -23.90 -38.15 -10.98
N ALA A 115 -24.13 -38.92 -12.03
CA ALA A 115 -23.37 -40.11 -12.33
C ALA A 115 -22.08 -39.75 -13.06
N ASP A 116 -20.98 -40.45 -12.72
CA ASP A 116 -19.80 -40.46 -13.59
C ASP A 116 -20.15 -41.22 -14.89
N PRO A 117 -20.19 -40.55 -16.05
CA PRO A 117 -20.57 -41.18 -17.31
C PRO A 117 -19.61 -42.29 -17.75
N GLN A 118 -18.36 -42.30 -17.28
CA GLN A 118 -17.38 -43.35 -17.59
C GLN A 118 -17.55 -44.60 -16.72
N ARG A 119 -18.16 -44.46 -15.54
CA ARG A 119 -18.42 -45.55 -14.59
C ARG A 119 -19.86 -46.03 -14.61
N TRP A 120 -20.71 -45.40 -15.43
CA TRP A 120 -22.11 -45.79 -15.55
C TRP A 120 -22.21 -47.18 -16.20
N PRO A 121 -22.98 -48.11 -15.64
CA PRO A 121 -23.14 -49.43 -16.27
C PRO A 121 -23.81 -49.29 -17.63
N ASP A 122 -23.21 -49.91 -18.66
CA ASP A 122 -23.82 -50.05 -19.98
C ASP A 122 -25.12 -50.86 -19.85
N LEU A 123 -26.25 -50.16 -19.83
CA LEU A 123 -27.60 -50.73 -19.75
C LEU A 123 -27.99 -51.62 -20.94
N GLY A 124 -27.09 -51.81 -21.93
CA GLY A 124 -27.31 -52.59 -23.16
C GLY A 124 -26.61 -53.96 -23.24
N SER A 125 -25.80 -54.36 -22.25
CA SER A 125 -25.09 -55.64 -22.27
C SER A 125 -25.96 -56.79 -21.73
N THR A 126 -26.54 -57.59 -22.63
CA THR A 126 -27.45 -58.70 -22.31
C THR A 126 -26.77 -60.02 -21.90
N THR A 127 -25.49 -60.03 -21.53
CA THR A 127 -24.71 -61.30 -21.45
C THR A 127 -24.01 -61.61 -20.13
N THR A 128 -24.44 -61.05 -19.00
CA THR A 128 -23.99 -61.54 -17.69
C THR A 128 -25.09 -61.49 -16.65
N THR A 129 -25.27 -62.62 -15.96
CA THR A 129 -26.15 -62.81 -14.79
C THR A 129 -25.88 -61.72 -13.73
N PRO A 130 -26.91 -61.12 -13.11
CA PRO A 130 -26.74 -59.98 -12.21
C PRO A 130 -26.20 -60.45 -10.86
N SER A 131 -24.88 -60.45 -10.69
CA SER A 131 -24.29 -60.36 -9.35
C SER A 131 -24.59 -58.97 -8.81
N ALA A 132 -25.19 -58.88 -7.61
CA ALA A 132 -25.58 -57.66 -6.89
C ALA A 132 -24.75 -56.42 -7.30
N GLN A 133 -25.27 -55.66 -8.25
CA GLN A 133 -24.54 -54.59 -8.92
C GLN A 133 -24.56 -53.37 -7.99
N SER A 134 -23.48 -53.15 -7.24
CA SER A 134 -23.27 -51.92 -6.49
C SER A 134 -23.24 -50.76 -7.47
N TRP A 135 -24.16 -49.82 -7.33
CA TRP A 135 -24.19 -48.61 -8.15
C TRP A 135 -22.85 -47.86 -8.00
N PRO A 136 -22.31 -47.26 -9.07
CA PRO A 136 -21.14 -46.39 -8.93
C PRO A 136 -21.48 -45.23 -7.99
N PRO A 137 -20.48 -44.67 -7.27
CA PRO A 137 -20.69 -43.51 -6.42
C PRO A 137 -21.28 -42.35 -7.25
N LEU A 138 -22.24 -41.66 -6.67
CA LEU A 138 -22.94 -40.54 -7.27
C LEU A 138 -22.51 -39.24 -6.57
N THR A 139 -22.23 -38.19 -7.33
CA THR A 139 -21.87 -36.88 -6.76
C THR A 139 -23.12 -36.08 -6.44
N CYS A 140 -23.23 -35.54 -5.22
CA CYS A 140 -24.32 -34.65 -4.85
C CYS A 140 -24.16 -33.28 -5.51
N LEU A 141 -25.15 -32.84 -6.29
CA LEU A 141 -25.17 -31.52 -6.94
C LEU A 141 -26.05 -30.51 -6.20
N ALA A 142 -27.17 -30.96 -5.62
CA ALA A 142 -28.06 -30.11 -4.86
C ALA A 142 -28.93 -30.91 -3.87
N GLY A 143 -29.42 -30.23 -2.84
CA GLY A 143 -30.26 -30.77 -1.79
C GLY A 143 -29.50 -31.02 -0.48
N ASP A 144 -30.26 -31.11 0.61
CA ASP A 144 -29.73 -31.15 1.98
C ASP A 144 -30.09 -32.47 2.67
N ILE A 145 -29.13 -33.08 3.36
CA ILE A 145 -29.32 -34.23 4.24
C ILE A 145 -29.23 -33.75 5.69
N ALA A 146 -30.36 -33.75 6.39
CA ALA A 146 -30.46 -33.33 7.78
C ALA A 146 -29.82 -34.35 8.73
N LEU A 147 -28.85 -33.92 9.54
CA LEU A 147 -28.19 -34.74 10.56
C LEU A 147 -28.83 -34.49 11.94
N GLY A 148 -29.17 -35.55 12.67
CA GLY A 148 -29.68 -35.46 14.05
C GLY A 148 -31.17 -35.76 14.25
N THR A 149 -32.05 -35.66 13.24
CA THR A 149 -33.48 -35.99 13.43
C THR A 149 -33.74 -37.49 13.43
N PHE A 150 -33.26 -38.18 12.38
CA PHE A 150 -33.41 -39.64 12.19
C PHE A 150 -32.06 -40.35 12.14
N LEU A 151 -30.96 -39.60 12.27
CA LEU A 151 -29.60 -40.07 12.22
C LEU A 151 -28.93 -39.78 13.57
N SER A 152 -28.57 -40.84 14.29
CA SER A 152 -27.91 -40.73 15.61
C SER A 152 -26.40 -40.62 15.44
N ALA A 153 -25.82 -39.62 16.07
CA ALA A 153 -24.37 -39.41 16.08
C ALA A 153 -23.65 -40.60 16.75
N GLN A 154 -22.58 -41.07 16.13
CA GLN A 154 -21.72 -42.11 16.69
C GLN A 154 -20.56 -41.47 17.44
N ARG A 155 -20.17 -42.01 18.60
CA ARG A 155 -18.99 -41.55 19.37
C ARG A 155 -18.95 -40.02 19.58
N ASN A 156 -20.10 -39.43 19.91
CA ASN A 156 -20.27 -37.98 20.09
C ASN A 156 -19.83 -37.15 18.85
N ALA A 157 -20.01 -37.69 17.64
CA ALA A 157 -19.59 -37.03 16.40
C ALA A 157 -20.08 -35.59 16.26
N THR A 158 -21.33 -35.28 16.68
CA THR A 158 -21.84 -33.91 16.65
C THR A 158 -21.00 -33.01 17.57
N GLU A 159 -20.87 -33.33 18.86
CA GLU A 159 -20.10 -32.52 19.81
C GLU A 159 -18.63 -32.37 19.38
N ASN A 160 -18.00 -33.46 18.93
CA ASN A 160 -16.63 -33.44 18.47
C ASN A 160 -16.45 -32.58 17.21
N LEU A 161 -17.43 -32.53 16.31
CA LEU A 161 -17.41 -31.67 15.13
C LEU A 161 -17.51 -30.19 15.53
N TYR A 162 -18.47 -29.87 16.41
CA TYR A 162 -18.65 -28.52 16.94
C TYR A 162 -17.38 -28.03 17.64
N ASN A 163 -16.77 -28.86 18.49
CA ASN A 163 -15.49 -28.57 19.14
C ASN A 163 -14.35 -28.39 18.13
N ALA A 164 -14.25 -29.23 17.10
CA ALA A 164 -13.21 -29.14 16.08
C ALA A 164 -13.31 -27.89 15.20
N LEU A 165 -14.52 -27.32 15.06
CA LEU A 165 -14.79 -26.07 14.35
C LEU A 165 -14.84 -24.84 15.30
N ALA A 166 -14.64 -25.05 16.60
CA ALA A 166 -14.79 -24.07 17.67
C ALA A 166 -16.18 -23.38 17.69
N VAL A 167 -17.24 -24.07 17.27
CA VAL A 167 -18.61 -23.56 17.29
C VAL A 167 -19.34 -24.13 18.50
N SER A 168 -20.05 -23.29 19.25
CA SER A 168 -20.88 -23.71 20.37
C SER A 168 -22.16 -24.40 19.85
N ALA A 169 -22.48 -25.58 20.37
CA ALA A 169 -23.69 -26.29 19.98
C ALA A 169 -24.95 -25.50 20.38
N PRO A 170 -26.00 -25.46 19.54
CA PRO A 170 -27.21 -24.70 19.82
C PRO A 170 -28.04 -25.37 20.92
N ALA A 171 -28.77 -24.58 21.71
CA ALA A 171 -29.75 -25.14 22.64
C ALA A 171 -30.99 -25.63 21.88
N ALA A 172 -31.70 -26.61 22.43
CA ALA A 172 -32.92 -27.15 21.81
C ALA A 172 -34.00 -26.07 21.54
N ALA A 173 -34.04 -25.03 22.38
CA ALA A 173 -34.96 -23.90 22.24
C ALA A 173 -34.62 -22.94 21.08
N ASP A 174 -33.41 -23.02 20.53
CA ASP A 174 -32.93 -22.18 19.41
C ASP A 174 -33.34 -22.77 18.04
N LEU A 175 -33.62 -24.07 18.02
CA LEU A 175 -34.10 -24.82 16.86
C LEU A 175 -35.63 -24.87 16.76
N ASP A 176 -36.33 -24.15 17.65
CA ASP A 176 -37.78 -24.11 17.67
C ASP A 176 -38.33 -23.55 16.35
N GLN A 177 -39.07 -24.39 15.63
CA GLN A 177 -39.68 -24.06 14.34
C GLN A 177 -40.71 -22.93 14.46
N GLY A 178 -41.24 -22.65 15.65
CA GLY A 178 -42.10 -21.49 15.89
C GLY A 178 -41.37 -20.16 15.68
N LYS A 179 -40.08 -20.10 16.02
CA LYS A 179 -39.25 -18.88 15.94
C LYS A 179 -38.58 -18.67 14.58
N ARG A 180 -38.38 -19.74 13.80
CA ARG A 180 -37.71 -19.72 12.49
C ARG A 180 -38.69 -20.09 11.36
N GLN A 181 -39.11 -19.12 10.56
CA GLN A 181 -40.11 -19.29 9.50
C GLN A 181 -39.52 -19.01 8.10
N GLY A 182 -40.14 -19.56 7.06
CA GLY A 182 -39.71 -19.33 5.68
C GLY A 182 -38.26 -19.76 5.41
N GLY A 183 -37.47 -18.89 4.79
CA GLY A 183 -36.07 -19.16 4.42
C GLY A 183 -35.10 -19.35 5.60
N THR A 184 -35.49 -18.96 6.83
CA THR A 184 -34.65 -19.13 8.03
C THR A 184 -34.90 -20.46 8.75
N ARG A 185 -35.85 -21.25 8.25
CA ARG A 185 -36.23 -22.53 8.85
C ARG A 185 -35.10 -23.54 8.68
N LEU A 186 -34.58 -24.00 9.80
CA LEU A 186 -33.58 -25.07 9.86
C LEU A 186 -34.30 -26.38 10.17
N ARG A 187 -34.02 -27.45 9.40
CA ARG A 187 -34.55 -28.79 9.71
C ARG A 187 -33.83 -29.41 10.91
N THR A 188 -32.54 -29.15 10.99
CA THR A 188 -31.61 -29.61 12.02
C THR A 188 -30.54 -28.55 12.22
N ALA A 189 -29.81 -28.63 13.33
CA ALA A 189 -28.63 -27.81 13.58
C ALA A 189 -27.45 -28.13 12.66
N LEU A 190 -27.48 -29.27 11.96
CA LEU A 190 -26.38 -29.74 11.12
C LEU A 190 -26.96 -30.46 9.91
N SER A 191 -26.45 -30.15 8.71
CA SER A 191 -26.81 -30.83 7.47
C SER A 191 -25.63 -30.91 6.52
N VAL A 192 -25.62 -31.91 5.64
CA VAL A 192 -24.65 -32.02 4.56
C VAL A 192 -25.32 -31.74 3.22
N HIS A 193 -24.60 -31.08 2.31
CA HIS A 193 -25.08 -30.68 0.98
C HIS A 193 -23.91 -30.65 -0.02
N SER A 194 -24.20 -30.31 -1.28
CA SER A 194 -23.21 -30.37 -2.37
C SER A 194 -21.97 -29.51 -2.17
N SER A 195 -22.08 -28.32 -1.55
CA SER A 195 -20.89 -27.48 -1.26
C SER A 195 -20.14 -27.83 0.03
N GLY A 196 -20.64 -28.77 0.87
CA GLY A 196 -20.04 -29.10 2.17
C GLY A 196 -21.06 -29.32 3.29
N LEU A 197 -20.95 -28.56 4.40
CA LEU A 197 -21.82 -28.66 5.57
C LEU A 197 -22.51 -27.31 5.84
N SER A 198 -23.78 -27.33 6.27
CA SER A 198 -24.39 -26.22 7.00
C SER A 198 -24.48 -26.60 8.48
N LEU A 199 -24.12 -25.70 9.38
CA LEU A 199 -24.33 -25.86 10.82
C LEU A 199 -24.87 -24.58 11.45
N TYR A 200 -25.63 -24.73 12.53
CA TYR A 200 -26.17 -23.62 13.30
C TYR A 200 -25.70 -23.71 14.74
N GLY A 201 -25.14 -22.62 15.27
CA GLY A 201 -24.60 -22.58 16.63
C GLY A 201 -24.10 -21.20 17.02
N GLY A 202 -23.43 -21.11 18.17
CA GLY A 202 -22.78 -19.90 18.64
C GLY A 202 -21.35 -19.79 18.11
N ILE A 203 -20.96 -18.65 17.57
CA ILE A 203 -19.60 -18.39 17.08
C ILE A 203 -19.01 -17.15 17.75
N ASP A 204 -17.75 -17.25 18.16
CA ASP A 204 -17.05 -16.18 18.86
C ASP A 204 -16.51 -15.14 17.88
N LEU A 205 -16.67 -13.87 18.25
CA LEU A 205 -15.99 -12.75 17.61
C LEU A 205 -14.91 -12.22 18.55
N PRO A 206 -13.70 -11.92 18.07
CA PRO A 206 -12.59 -11.46 18.92
C PRO A 206 -12.91 -10.24 19.78
N TRP A 207 -13.83 -9.39 19.35
CA TRP A 207 -14.25 -8.15 20.02
C TRP A 207 -15.58 -8.27 20.79
N LYS A 208 -16.21 -9.45 20.84
CA LYS A 208 -17.42 -9.70 21.63
C LYS A 208 -17.13 -10.68 22.78
N PRO A 209 -17.68 -10.46 23.97
CA PRO A 209 -17.52 -11.38 25.09
C PRO A 209 -18.39 -12.64 24.95
N GLU A 210 -19.52 -12.55 24.26
CA GLU A 210 -20.48 -13.64 24.09
C GLU A 210 -20.52 -14.14 22.63
N PRO A 211 -20.64 -15.46 22.41
CA PRO A 211 -20.81 -16.02 21.07
C PRO A 211 -22.13 -15.55 20.43
N LEU A 212 -22.09 -15.25 19.13
CA LEU A 212 -23.29 -14.90 18.36
C LEU A 212 -23.91 -16.12 17.70
N ALA A 213 -25.23 -16.19 17.69
CA ALA A 213 -25.95 -17.20 16.93
C ALA A 213 -25.72 -17.01 15.42
N ALA A 214 -25.35 -18.09 14.74
CA ALA A 214 -24.94 -18.07 13.34
C ALA A 214 -25.40 -19.32 12.60
N ALA A 215 -25.98 -19.13 11.42
CA ALA A 215 -26.08 -20.17 10.40
C ALA A 215 -24.81 -20.11 9.54
N LEU A 216 -24.03 -21.19 9.53
CA LEU A 216 -22.68 -21.22 8.96
C LEU A 216 -22.59 -22.30 7.89
N GLN A 217 -21.92 -21.99 6.78
CA GLN A 217 -21.56 -22.94 5.74
C GLN A 217 -20.07 -23.23 5.77
N LEU A 218 -19.71 -24.50 5.94
CA LEU A 218 -18.35 -25.00 5.81
C LEU A 218 -18.15 -25.57 4.41
N ALA A 219 -17.24 -24.98 3.65
CA ALA A 219 -16.83 -25.44 2.33
C ALA A 219 -15.32 -25.69 2.28
N GLN A 220 -14.87 -26.56 1.38
CA GLN A 220 -13.46 -26.74 1.10
C GLN A 220 -13.06 -25.83 -0.06
N THR A 221 -11.98 -25.08 0.11
CA THR A 221 -11.40 -24.29 -0.99
C THR A 221 -10.53 -25.20 -1.86
N PHE A 222 -10.37 -24.84 -3.13
CA PHE A 222 -9.52 -25.58 -4.06
C PHE A 222 -8.58 -24.60 -4.75
N SER A 223 -7.30 -24.95 -4.77
CA SER A 223 -6.26 -24.19 -5.47
C SER A 223 -5.88 -24.90 -6.77
N PRO A 224 -5.56 -24.18 -7.85
CA PRO A 224 -5.01 -24.79 -9.04
C PRO A 224 -3.64 -25.38 -8.71
N GLY A 225 -3.53 -26.69 -8.79
CA GLY A 225 -2.31 -27.46 -8.69
C GLY A 225 -1.50 -27.41 -9.99
N PRO A 226 -0.28 -27.98 -9.97
CA PRO A 226 0.59 -28.04 -11.14
C PRO A 226 -0.14 -28.71 -12.31
N ALA A 227 -0.07 -28.10 -13.49
CA ALA A 227 -0.63 -28.67 -14.70
C ALA A 227 0.01 -30.03 -14.98
N ASP A 228 -0.82 -31.04 -15.23
CA ASP A 228 -0.35 -32.35 -15.65
C ASP A 228 0.29 -32.28 -17.05
N SER A 229 0.85 -33.40 -17.52
CA SER A 229 1.48 -33.49 -18.85
C SER A 229 0.51 -33.25 -20.01
N ALA A 230 -0.81 -33.16 -19.75
CA ALA A 230 -1.85 -32.81 -20.71
C ALA A 230 -2.27 -31.34 -20.64
N GLY A 231 -1.65 -30.53 -19.77
CA GLY A 231 -1.95 -29.10 -19.60
C GLY A 231 -3.21 -28.83 -18.78
N LEU A 232 -3.77 -29.83 -18.09
CA LEU A 232 -4.92 -29.69 -17.20
C LEU A 232 -4.42 -29.49 -15.77
N SER A 233 -4.76 -28.36 -15.15
CA SER A 233 -4.49 -28.12 -13.73
C SER A 233 -5.35 -29.06 -12.89
N THR A 234 -4.70 -29.88 -12.06
CA THR A 234 -5.39 -30.61 -10.99
C THR A 234 -5.86 -29.62 -9.94
N LEU A 235 -7.07 -29.75 -9.41
CA LEU A 235 -7.48 -28.94 -8.26
C LEU A 235 -6.96 -29.61 -6.98
N GLU A 236 -6.08 -28.93 -6.26
CA GLU A 236 -5.60 -29.41 -4.97
C GLU A 236 -6.52 -28.91 -3.85
N PRO A 237 -6.88 -29.78 -2.89
CA PRO A 237 -7.69 -29.39 -1.74
C PRO A 237 -6.94 -28.35 -0.88
N GLY A 238 -7.52 -27.17 -0.78
CA GLY A 238 -7.06 -26.07 0.07
C GLY A 238 -7.68 -26.10 1.47
N PRO A 239 -7.49 -25.02 2.25
CA PRO A 239 -8.10 -24.89 3.58
C PRO A 239 -9.63 -24.91 3.52
N PHE A 240 -10.27 -25.20 4.65
CA PHE A 240 -11.70 -25.04 4.79
C PHE A 240 -12.06 -23.58 5.07
N ARG A 241 -13.21 -23.15 4.54
CA ARG A 241 -13.77 -21.83 4.75
C ARG A 241 -15.14 -21.98 5.40
N LEU A 242 -15.31 -21.37 6.56
CA LEU A 242 -16.57 -21.24 7.27
C LEU A 242 -17.14 -19.84 6.97
N THR A 243 -18.34 -19.76 6.42
CA THR A 243 -18.99 -18.51 6.00
C THR A 243 -20.36 -18.37 6.63
N LEU A 244 -20.87 -17.15 6.77
CA LEU A 244 -22.19 -16.88 7.31
C LEU A 244 -23.27 -17.02 6.22
N GLU A 245 -24.25 -17.90 6.44
CA GLU A 245 -25.43 -18.05 5.57
C GLU A 245 -26.46 -16.96 5.91
N VAL A 246 -26.18 -15.73 5.44
CA VAL A 246 -26.98 -14.52 5.77
C VAL A 246 -28.49 -14.75 5.54
N GLU A 247 -28.87 -15.44 4.47
CA GLU A 247 -30.26 -15.75 4.11
C GLU A 247 -31.00 -16.58 5.17
N ARG A 248 -30.28 -17.40 5.94
CA ARG A 248 -30.84 -18.30 6.95
C ARG A 248 -30.91 -17.68 8.35
N LEU A 249 -30.42 -16.45 8.52
CA LEU A 249 -30.54 -15.69 9.76
C LEU A 249 -31.93 -15.08 9.92
N THR A 250 -32.49 -15.22 11.11
CA THR A 250 -33.69 -14.50 11.58
C THR A 250 -33.42 -13.00 11.72
N LEU A 251 -34.47 -12.19 11.82
CA LEU A 251 -34.33 -10.73 12.00
C LEU A 251 -33.54 -10.37 13.27
N LEU A 252 -33.77 -11.07 14.38
CA LEU A 252 -33.06 -10.83 15.64
C LEU A 252 -31.58 -11.19 15.54
N GLU A 253 -31.25 -12.31 14.88
CA GLU A 253 -29.85 -12.70 14.66
C GLU A 253 -29.14 -11.72 13.74
N ARG A 254 -29.79 -11.29 12.64
CA ARG A 254 -29.23 -10.26 11.75
C ARG A 254 -28.95 -8.97 12.50
N GLN A 255 -29.86 -8.55 13.37
CA GLN A 255 -29.68 -7.35 14.18
C GLN A 255 -28.50 -7.49 15.15
N ALA A 256 -28.33 -8.63 15.82
CA ALA A 256 -27.18 -8.89 16.69
C ALA A 256 -25.84 -8.86 15.93
N TRP A 257 -25.82 -9.38 14.70
CA TRP A 257 -24.65 -9.30 13.81
C TRP A 257 -24.34 -7.86 13.37
N ILE A 258 -25.37 -7.07 13.04
CA ILE A 258 -25.23 -5.65 12.70
C ILE A 258 -24.70 -4.86 13.90
N GLU A 259 -25.23 -5.09 15.10
CA GLU A 259 -24.78 -4.42 16.34
C GLU A 259 -23.31 -4.75 16.64
N ALA A 260 -22.91 -6.02 16.57
CA ALA A 260 -21.52 -6.41 16.75
C ALA A 260 -20.60 -5.80 15.69
N TRP A 261 -21.09 -5.58 14.48
CA TRP A 261 -20.34 -4.92 13.40
C TRP A 261 -20.21 -3.41 13.61
N GLN A 262 -21.28 -2.77 14.09
CA GLN A 262 -21.28 -1.36 14.49
C GLN A 262 -20.32 -1.10 15.67
N GLU A 263 -20.25 -2.00 16.65
CA GLU A 263 -19.28 -1.90 17.74
C GLU A 263 -17.84 -1.88 17.23
N LEU A 264 -17.47 -2.79 16.32
CA LEU A 264 -16.13 -2.76 15.72
C LEU A 264 -15.88 -1.46 14.94
N SER A 265 -16.88 -0.99 14.18
CA SER A 265 -16.80 0.28 13.46
C SER A 265 -16.58 1.47 14.41
N GLN A 266 -17.21 1.46 15.59
CA GLN A 266 -17.02 2.49 16.61
C GLN A 266 -15.61 2.45 17.22
N TYR A 267 -15.03 1.26 17.44
CA TYR A 267 -13.66 1.13 17.96
C TYR A 267 -12.60 1.59 16.95
N LEU A 268 -12.83 1.34 15.66
CA LEU A 268 -11.90 1.72 14.58
C LEU A 268 -12.03 3.18 14.18
N THR A 269 -13.27 3.64 13.99
CA THR A 269 -13.58 4.97 13.45
C THR A 269 -14.84 5.52 14.14
N PRO A 270 -14.72 6.09 15.36
CA PRO A 270 -15.87 6.60 16.11
C PRO A 270 -16.70 7.64 15.35
N ARG A 271 -16.04 8.46 14.50
CA ARG A 271 -16.66 9.53 13.71
C ARG A 271 -17.28 9.05 12.37
N ASN A 272 -17.32 7.75 12.08
CA ASN A 272 -17.97 7.26 10.87
C ASN A 272 -19.45 7.69 10.89
N PRO A 273 -19.96 8.40 9.86
CA PRO A 273 -21.33 8.91 9.83
C PRO A 273 -22.39 7.81 9.90
N LEU A 274 -22.04 6.58 9.55
CA LEU A 274 -22.93 5.42 9.60
C LEU A 274 -23.02 4.79 11.00
N ASN A 275 -22.23 5.23 11.98
CA ASN A 275 -22.30 4.75 13.37
C ASN A 275 -23.44 5.38 14.20
N GLY A 276 -24.19 6.35 13.63
CA GLY A 276 -25.28 7.03 14.33
C GLY A 276 -24.81 8.27 15.12
N THR A 277 -25.39 8.51 16.31
CA THR A 277 -25.05 9.69 17.13
C THR A 277 -23.59 9.65 17.58
N VAL A 278 -22.79 10.55 17.00
CA VAL A 278 -21.39 10.81 17.34
C VAL A 278 -21.28 11.07 18.85
N GLN A 279 -20.64 10.16 19.58
CA GLN A 279 -20.39 10.37 21.01
C GLN A 279 -19.45 11.58 21.13
N ALA A 280 -19.93 12.62 21.81
CA ALA A 280 -19.37 13.99 21.79
C ALA A 280 -17.99 14.16 22.47
N ALA A 281 -17.29 13.08 22.80
CA ALA A 281 -15.93 13.10 23.30
C ALA A 281 -15.06 12.29 22.33
N ALA A 282 -14.69 12.92 21.21
CA ALA A 282 -13.80 12.31 20.23
C ALA A 282 -12.44 12.05 20.90
N GLU A 283 -12.16 10.80 21.25
CA GLU A 283 -10.79 10.35 21.50
C GLU A 283 -9.96 10.64 20.23
N ALA A 284 -8.75 11.16 20.42
CA ALA A 284 -7.83 11.44 19.32
C ALA A 284 -7.52 10.14 18.57
N GLY A 285 -7.97 10.05 17.32
CA GLY A 285 -7.59 9.00 16.38
C GLY A 285 -6.60 9.54 15.35
N PRO A 286 -6.00 8.66 14.52
CA PRO A 286 -5.08 9.07 13.47
C PRO A 286 -5.75 10.04 12.48
N HIS A 287 -4.99 11.05 12.07
CA HIS A 287 -5.36 12.05 11.10
C HIS A 287 -5.09 11.60 9.67
N TRP A 288 -3.98 10.89 9.43
CA TRP A 288 -3.54 10.57 8.06
C TRP A 288 -4.00 9.22 7.54
N VAL A 289 -4.33 8.29 8.43
CA VAL A 289 -4.69 6.92 8.06
C VAL A 289 -5.92 6.47 8.84
N THR A 290 -6.98 6.09 8.15
CA THR A 290 -8.23 5.60 8.75
C THR A 290 -8.58 4.22 8.19
N LEU A 291 -8.88 3.26 9.06
CA LEU A 291 -9.46 1.97 8.66
C LEU A 291 -10.97 2.02 8.90
N GLU A 292 -11.72 2.17 7.83
CA GLU A 292 -13.17 2.37 7.83
C GLU A 292 -13.91 1.05 7.58
N VAL A 293 -14.97 0.80 8.35
CA VAL A 293 -16.02 -0.15 8.01
C VAL A 293 -16.96 0.45 6.95
N THR A 294 -17.01 -0.14 5.76
CA THR A 294 -17.68 0.44 4.59
C THR A 294 -19.20 0.51 4.74
N ASN A 295 -19.80 -0.49 5.37
CA ASN A 295 -21.23 -0.52 5.67
C ASN A 295 -21.47 -1.18 7.03
N PRO A 296 -21.50 -0.41 8.12
CA PRO A 296 -21.77 -0.93 9.46
C PRO A 296 -23.25 -1.28 9.67
N THR A 297 -24.14 -0.93 8.72
CA THR A 297 -25.59 -1.17 8.85
C THR A 297 -26.08 -2.48 8.23
N ALA A 298 -25.16 -3.24 7.63
CA ALA A 298 -25.43 -4.55 7.03
C ALA A 298 -24.64 -5.64 7.75
N VAL A 299 -25.10 -6.89 7.58
CA VAL A 299 -24.38 -8.07 8.10
C VAL A 299 -23.02 -8.15 7.39
N PRO A 300 -21.89 -8.27 8.13
CA PRO A 300 -20.56 -8.27 7.53
C PRO A 300 -20.31 -9.50 6.66
N ASN A 301 -19.57 -9.31 5.56
CA ASN A 301 -19.07 -10.42 4.75
C ASN A 301 -17.73 -10.91 5.34
N LEU A 302 -17.83 -11.82 6.30
CA LEU A 302 -16.68 -12.42 6.98
C LEU A 302 -16.64 -13.93 6.79
N PHE A 303 -15.46 -14.49 7.03
CA PHE A 303 -15.24 -15.92 6.97
C PHE A 303 -14.11 -16.34 7.90
N TRP A 304 -14.16 -17.59 8.35
CA TRP A 304 -13.07 -18.21 9.07
C TRP A 304 -12.34 -19.20 8.18
N GLU A 305 -11.02 -19.08 8.13
CA GLU A 305 -10.14 -20.02 7.46
C GLU A 305 -9.67 -21.08 8.46
N ILE A 306 -9.79 -22.36 8.10
CA ILE A 306 -9.47 -23.52 8.92
C ILE A 306 -8.54 -24.41 8.10
N HIS A 307 -7.23 -24.36 8.39
CA HIS A 307 -6.24 -25.20 7.71
C HIS A 307 -6.31 -26.66 8.15
N ALA A 308 -6.54 -26.90 9.44
CA ALA A 308 -6.74 -28.22 10.00
C ALA A 308 -7.81 -28.18 11.09
N TRP A 309 -8.67 -29.20 11.12
CA TRP A 309 -9.74 -29.29 12.11
C TRP A 309 -9.14 -29.49 13.51
N GLY A 310 -9.62 -28.72 14.49
CA GLY A 310 -9.06 -28.67 15.85
C GLY A 310 -7.91 -27.67 16.04
N GLN A 311 -7.49 -26.94 15.00
CA GLN A 311 -6.61 -25.78 15.14
C GLN A 311 -7.40 -24.47 15.26
N GLU A 312 -6.73 -23.41 15.70
CA GLU A 312 -7.31 -22.08 15.79
C GLU A 312 -7.74 -21.56 14.42
N ARG A 313 -8.99 -21.11 14.35
CA ARG A 313 -9.59 -20.53 13.14
C ARG A 313 -9.12 -19.09 12.95
N ARG A 314 -8.82 -18.70 11.71
CA ARG A 314 -8.43 -17.32 11.39
C ARG A 314 -9.62 -16.56 10.85
N LEU A 315 -10.08 -15.54 11.57
CA LEU A 315 -11.16 -14.66 11.11
C LEU A 315 -10.62 -13.70 10.05
N ASN A 316 -11.30 -13.62 8.91
CA ASN A 316 -10.97 -12.73 7.82
C ASN A 316 -12.24 -12.01 7.34
N PHE A 317 -12.06 -10.77 6.86
CA PHE A 317 -13.08 -10.08 6.10
C PHE A 317 -12.87 -10.28 4.60
N ALA A 318 -13.98 -10.42 3.86
CA ALA A 318 -13.95 -10.39 2.41
C ALA A 318 -13.66 -8.97 1.90
N ASN A 319 -13.27 -8.88 0.63
CA ASN A 319 -13.09 -7.62 -0.08
C ASN A 319 -14.27 -6.67 0.17
N ASP A 320 -13.97 -5.37 0.21
CA ASP A 320 -14.94 -4.28 0.35
C ASP A 320 -15.67 -4.20 1.70
N SER A 321 -15.42 -5.10 2.66
CA SER A 321 -16.00 -4.99 4.01
C SER A 321 -15.34 -3.88 4.83
N LEU A 322 -14.05 -3.66 4.57
CA LEU A 322 -13.23 -2.61 5.17
C LEU A 322 -12.56 -1.81 4.06
N SER A 323 -12.24 -0.56 4.36
CA SER A 323 -11.57 0.36 3.46
C SER A 323 -10.46 1.08 4.22
N LEU A 324 -9.28 1.11 3.63
CA LEU A 324 -8.20 1.96 4.10
C LEU A 324 -8.29 3.32 3.41
N ILE A 325 -8.42 4.38 4.20
CA ILE A 325 -8.44 5.77 3.74
C ILE A 325 -7.13 6.41 4.17
N LEU A 326 -6.39 6.92 3.19
CA LEU A 326 -5.24 7.78 3.40
C LEU A 326 -5.71 9.22 3.14
N SER A 327 -5.34 10.17 4.00
CA SER A 327 -5.75 11.57 3.86
C SER A 327 -4.75 12.49 4.53
N ASN A 328 -4.87 13.80 4.29
CA ASN A 328 -4.05 14.79 5.01
C ASN A 328 -4.67 15.24 6.34
N GLN A 329 -5.94 14.90 6.57
CA GLN A 329 -6.72 15.21 7.76
C GLN A 329 -7.77 14.12 7.98
N SER A 330 -8.39 14.09 9.17
CA SER A 330 -9.43 13.10 9.47
C SER A 330 -10.59 13.23 8.47
N PRO A 331 -11.01 12.13 7.82
CA PRO A 331 -12.01 12.18 6.73
C PRO A 331 -13.40 12.64 7.18
N TYR A 332 -13.69 12.59 8.48
CA TYR A 332 -14.98 12.96 9.06
C TYR A 332 -14.90 14.18 9.98
N ASP A 333 -13.84 14.97 9.89
CA ASP A 333 -13.81 16.28 10.54
C ASP A 333 -14.65 17.27 9.73
N THR A 334 -15.78 17.70 10.30
CA THR A 334 -16.71 18.63 9.64
C THR A 334 -16.18 20.05 9.59
N ASP A 335 -15.32 20.42 10.54
CA ASP A 335 -14.81 21.77 10.64
C ASP A 335 -13.57 21.95 9.75
N VAL A 336 -12.79 20.88 9.57
CA VAL A 336 -11.61 20.88 8.71
C VAL A 336 -11.59 19.65 7.80
N PRO A 337 -12.31 19.67 6.66
CA PRO A 337 -12.37 18.51 5.76
C PRO A 337 -11.00 18.25 5.09
N PRO A 338 -10.71 17.00 4.70
CA PRO A 338 -9.48 16.66 3.99
C PRO A 338 -9.46 17.35 2.61
N THR A 339 -8.29 17.86 2.23
CA THR A 339 -8.07 18.45 0.88
C THR A 339 -7.46 17.45 -0.10
N SER A 340 -6.98 16.31 0.40
CA SER A 340 -6.49 15.19 -0.40
C SER A 340 -6.89 13.88 0.25
N LEU A 341 -7.32 12.92 -0.55
CA LEU A 341 -7.81 11.63 -0.08
C LEU A 341 -7.49 10.54 -1.11
N GLY A 342 -7.01 9.41 -0.62
CA GLY A 342 -6.81 8.20 -1.39
C GLY A 342 -7.45 7.01 -0.67
N ARG A 343 -8.09 6.12 -1.42
CA ARG A 343 -8.79 4.95 -0.89
C ARG A 343 -8.16 3.66 -1.41
N ILE A 344 -7.99 2.69 -0.53
CA ILE A 344 -7.54 1.33 -0.85
C ILE A 344 -8.57 0.35 -0.29
N ALA A 345 -9.00 -0.61 -1.12
CA ALA A 345 -9.81 -1.74 -0.69
C ALA A 345 -8.88 -2.93 -0.40
N PRO A 346 -8.65 -3.30 0.87
CA PRO A 346 -7.87 -4.49 1.20
C PRO A 346 -8.56 -5.73 0.64
N HIS A 347 -7.78 -6.65 0.06
CA HIS A 347 -8.31 -7.94 -0.40
C HIS A 347 -8.42 -8.94 0.76
N ARG A 348 -7.75 -8.64 1.88
CA ARG A 348 -7.81 -9.44 3.09
C ARG A 348 -7.62 -8.54 4.30
N VAL A 349 -8.40 -8.77 5.34
CA VAL A 349 -8.11 -8.22 6.67
C VAL A 349 -8.22 -9.36 7.67
N LYS A 350 -7.11 -9.72 8.30
CA LYS A 350 -7.08 -10.71 9.37
C LYS A 350 -7.47 -10.04 10.69
N VAL A 351 -8.23 -10.73 11.51
CA VAL A 351 -8.53 -10.30 12.87
C VAL A 351 -8.10 -11.37 13.85
N SER A 352 -7.36 -10.95 14.87
CA SER A 352 -6.92 -11.81 15.95
C SER A 352 -7.02 -11.07 17.29
N ARG A 353 -6.93 -11.85 18.36
CA ARG A 353 -6.82 -11.34 19.72
C ARG A 353 -5.52 -11.85 20.32
N ASP A 354 -4.70 -10.94 20.83
CA ASP A 354 -3.45 -11.25 21.54
C ASP A 354 -3.56 -10.74 22.97
N GLY A 355 -3.82 -11.65 23.91
CA GLY A 355 -4.21 -11.30 25.27
C GLY A 355 -5.50 -10.47 25.28
N ASP A 356 -5.39 -9.22 25.72
CA ASP A 356 -6.51 -8.26 25.72
C ASP A 356 -6.48 -7.28 24.53
N HIS A 357 -5.51 -7.41 23.63
CA HIS A 357 -5.40 -6.57 22.45
C HIS A 357 -6.19 -7.17 21.29
N LEU A 358 -6.96 -6.33 20.60
CA LEU A 358 -7.58 -6.67 19.32
C LEU A 358 -6.66 -6.19 18.21
N ILE A 359 -6.30 -7.09 17.28
CA ILE A 359 -5.37 -6.80 16.19
C ILE A 359 -6.09 -6.98 14.86
N LEU A 360 -6.02 -5.97 13.99
CA LEU A 360 -6.47 -6.05 12.60
C LEU A 360 -5.30 -5.86 11.65
N GLU A 361 -5.14 -6.77 10.70
CA GLU A 361 -4.03 -6.76 9.74
C GLU A 361 -4.59 -6.71 8.31
N PRO A 362 -4.83 -5.51 7.75
CA PRO A 362 -5.23 -5.36 6.36
C PRO A 362 -4.05 -5.57 5.41
N GLU A 363 -4.35 -6.21 4.28
CA GLU A 363 -3.40 -6.52 3.22
C GLU A 363 -4.03 -6.21 1.85
N ALA A 364 -3.25 -5.59 0.98
CA ALA A 364 -3.68 -5.09 -0.32
C ALA A 364 -2.55 -5.25 -1.36
N GLY A 365 -2.88 -5.55 -2.62
CA GLY A 365 -1.90 -5.84 -3.68
C GLY A 365 -1.49 -7.32 -3.77
N LEU A 366 -0.72 -7.68 -4.80
CA LEU A 366 -0.31 -9.06 -5.07
C LEU A 366 0.87 -9.48 -4.19
N ALA A 367 0.67 -10.47 -3.32
CA ALA A 367 1.69 -11.03 -2.42
C ALA A 367 2.93 -11.61 -3.14
N ALA A 368 2.84 -11.89 -4.44
CA ALA A 368 3.98 -12.35 -5.26
C ALA A 368 5.15 -11.33 -5.31
N ILE A 369 4.89 -10.05 -4.99
CA ILE A 369 5.92 -9.01 -4.86
C ILE A 369 6.55 -9.03 -3.45
N ALA A 370 5.84 -9.54 -2.43
CA ALA A 370 6.29 -9.59 -1.04
C ALA A 370 7.05 -10.89 -0.67
N GLU A 371 6.75 -12.03 -1.33
CA GLU A 371 7.36 -13.34 -1.03
C GLU A 371 8.59 -13.69 -1.89
N ALA A 372 8.81 -13.01 -3.00
CA ALA A 372 10.10 -13.09 -3.68
C ALA A 372 11.11 -12.35 -2.79
N GLY A 373 12.01 -13.10 -2.13
CA GLY A 373 13.12 -12.61 -1.29
C GLY A 373 14.15 -11.74 -2.01
N SER A 374 13.65 -10.77 -2.77
CA SER A 374 14.31 -9.67 -3.44
C SER A 374 14.67 -8.64 -2.38
N GLU A 375 15.80 -7.97 -2.55
CA GLU A 375 16.34 -6.93 -1.67
C GLU A 375 15.28 -5.94 -1.14
N PRO A 376 15.49 -5.30 0.04
CA PRO A 376 14.56 -4.32 0.58
C PRO A 376 14.24 -3.27 -0.49
N GLY A 377 13.04 -3.39 -1.07
CA GLY A 377 12.57 -2.43 -2.05
C GLY A 377 12.32 -1.07 -1.39
N PRO A 378 12.13 -0.01 -2.20
CA PRO A 378 11.71 1.28 -1.71
C PRO A 378 10.44 1.12 -0.86
N ASP A 379 10.54 1.50 0.41
CA ASP A 379 9.49 1.33 1.39
C ASP A 379 9.06 2.69 1.94
N TYR A 380 7.75 2.83 2.13
CA TYR A 380 7.20 3.83 3.03
C TYR A 380 6.60 3.15 4.25
N THR A 381 6.86 3.71 5.43
CA THR A 381 6.28 3.26 6.69
C THR A 381 5.54 4.43 7.34
N TYR A 382 4.30 4.19 7.74
CA TYR A 382 3.55 5.09 8.61
C TYR A 382 3.42 4.45 9.99
N HIS A 383 3.65 5.26 11.02
CA HIS A 383 3.49 4.89 12.41
C HIS A 383 2.62 5.91 13.12
N TYR A 384 1.56 5.42 13.73
CA TYR A 384 0.75 6.14 14.71
C TYR A 384 0.91 5.45 16.04
N GLN A 385 1.21 6.25 17.06
CA GLN A 385 1.12 5.83 18.45
C GLN A 385 0.18 6.78 19.15
N ALA A 386 -0.74 6.26 19.97
CA ALA A 386 -1.56 7.03 20.88
C ALA A 386 -0.77 7.32 22.18
N PRO A 387 -0.11 8.48 22.34
CA PRO A 387 0.79 8.75 23.44
C PRO A 387 0.02 9.69 24.38
N THR A 388 -0.75 9.12 25.32
CA THR A 388 -1.52 9.90 26.31
C THR A 388 -2.64 10.80 25.70
N PRO A 389 -3.63 11.26 26.49
CA PRO A 389 -4.83 11.94 25.96
C PRO A 389 -4.60 13.33 25.32
N THR A 390 -3.37 13.82 25.17
CA THR A 390 -3.11 15.22 24.75
C THR A 390 -2.37 15.42 23.43
N GLU A 391 -1.55 14.49 22.93
CA GLU A 391 -0.86 14.69 21.63
C GLU A 391 -0.63 13.36 20.90
N PRO A 392 -1.44 12.98 19.89
CA PRO A 392 -1.14 11.85 19.02
C PRO A 392 0.18 12.05 18.27
N SER A 393 1.05 11.04 18.24
CA SER A 393 2.27 11.08 17.43
C SER A 393 2.07 10.28 16.15
N GLU A 394 2.00 10.99 15.03
CA GLU A 394 1.97 10.40 13.68
C GLU A 394 3.26 10.72 12.96
N THR A 395 3.87 9.68 12.40
CA THR A 395 5.09 9.80 11.62
C THR A 395 5.00 8.99 10.32
N VAL A 396 5.60 9.52 9.26
CA VAL A 396 5.83 8.81 8.00
C VAL A 396 7.32 8.80 7.73
N THR A 397 7.88 7.64 7.43
CA THR A 397 9.28 7.49 7.00
C THR A 397 9.33 6.94 5.60
N LEU A 398 10.22 7.52 4.79
CA LEU A 398 10.56 7.06 3.46
C LEU A 398 12.04 6.72 3.40
N SER A 399 12.34 5.52 2.92
CA SER A 399 13.70 5.02 2.78
C SER A 399 13.90 4.41 1.41
N ASP A 400 15.10 4.62 0.86
CA ASP A 400 15.58 3.98 -0.37
C ASP A 400 14.70 4.26 -1.60
N ILE A 401 14.15 5.47 -1.69
CA ILE A 401 13.29 5.89 -2.80
C ILE A 401 14.14 6.48 -3.93
N THR A 402 14.10 5.85 -5.11
CA THR A 402 14.71 6.40 -6.32
C THR A 402 13.78 7.39 -7.02
N LEU A 403 14.23 8.62 -7.12
CA LEU A 403 13.52 9.73 -7.74
C LEU A 403 14.31 10.30 -8.91
N ALA A 404 13.64 11.01 -9.82
CA ALA A 404 14.31 11.79 -10.85
C ALA A 404 13.55 13.06 -11.19
N PHE A 405 14.30 14.05 -11.70
CA PHE A 405 13.70 15.15 -12.45
C PHE A 405 13.11 14.63 -13.74
N ASP A 406 12.17 15.39 -14.30
CA ASP A 406 11.75 15.14 -15.68
C ASP A 406 12.96 15.31 -16.62
N PRO A 407 13.37 14.25 -17.35
CA PRO A 407 14.60 14.26 -18.15
C PRO A 407 14.50 15.10 -19.42
N VAL A 408 13.36 15.74 -19.67
CA VAL A 408 13.12 16.61 -20.82
C VAL A 408 12.78 18.03 -20.36
N ALA A 409 11.82 18.15 -19.43
CA ALA A 409 11.31 19.46 -19.03
C ALA A 409 12.33 20.29 -18.22
N VAL A 410 13.14 19.65 -17.37
CA VAL A 410 14.19 20.36 -16.61
C VAL A 410 15.33 20.82 -17.53
N PRO A 411 15.88 20.00 -18.44
CA PRO A 411 16.81 20.46 -19.47
C PRO A 411 16.27 21.59 -20.35
N GLU A 412 15.00 21.53 -20.76
CA GLU A 412 14.35 22.61 -21.51
C GLU A 412 14.35 23.92 -20.72
N PHE A 413 13.95 23.88 -19.45
CA PHE A 413 13.99 25.02 -18.56
C PHE A 413 15.40 25.62 -18.44
N LEU A 414 16.42 24.79 -18.21
CA LEU A 414 17.80 25.25 -18.06
C LEU A 414 18.36 25.85 -19.36
N ARG A 415 18.08 25.25 -20.52
CA ARG A 415 18.47 25.80 -21.83
C ARG A 415 17.91 27.20 -22.05
N ALA A 416 16.61 27.38 -21.77
CA ALA A 416 15.94 28.67 -21.91
C ALA A 416 16.58 29.75 -21.02
N ARG A 417 16.98 29.40 -19.79
CA ARG A 417 17.66 30.33 -18.87
C ARG A 417 19.11 30.63 -19.25
N GLN A 418 19.82 29.63 -19.77
CA GLN A 418 21.22 29.78 -20.16
C GLN A 418 21.42 30.36 -21.57
N GLY A 419 20.33 30.57 -22.32
CA GLY A 419 20.38 31.03 -23.70
C GLY A 419 21.00 29.99 -24.65
N GLN A 420 20.84 28.71 -24.34
CA GLN A 420 21.37 27.60 -25.15
C GLN A 420 20.28 27.06 -26.09
N LEU A 421 20.68 26.69 -27.30
CA LEU A 421 19.80 26.02 -28.26
C LEU A 421 19.62 24.54 -27.89
N PRO A 422 18.52 23.89 -28.30
CA PRO A 422 18.41 22.44 -28.26
C PRO A 422 19.59 21.78 -28.98
N PRO A 423 20.12 20.64 -28.47
CA PRO A 423 21.11 19.86 -29.19
C PRO A 423 20.56 19.41 -30.55
N ALA A 424 21.37 19.51 -31.61
CA ALA A 424 21.00 19.04 -32.94
C ALA A 424 20.92 17.51 -32.97
N THR A 425 19.89 16.98 -33.61
CA THR A 425 19.70 15.53 -33.78
C THR A 425 20.56 15.01 -34.92
N GLY A 426 21.25 13.87 -34.73
CA GLY A 426 22.04 13.19 -35.76
C GLY A 426 23.55 13.53 -35.81
N ALA A 427 24.10 14.31 -34.88
CA ALA A 427 25.55 14.47 -34.72
C ALA A 427 26.17 13.32 -33.90
N ASP A 428 27.41 12.92 -34.21
CA ASP A 428 28.09 11.76 -33.59
C ASP A 428 28.30 11.89 -32.06
N THR A 429 28.18 13.09 -31.47
CA THR A 429 28.13 13.38 -30.01
C THR A 429 27.71 14.85 -29.78
N PHE A 430 27.07 15.17 -28.64
CA PHE A 430 26.71 16.57 -28.30
C PHE A 430 27.93 17.43 -27.97
N ALA A 431 27.93 18.69 -28.42
CA ALA A 431 28.94 19.67 -28.01
C ALA A 431 28.83 20.08 -26.52
N ALA A 432 27.63 19.99 -25.94
CA ALA A 432 27.35 20.32 -24.54
C ALA A 432 26.44 19.23 -23.92
N PRO A 433 27.02 18.11 -23.43
CA PRO A 433 26.26 16.98 -22.89
C PRO A 433 25.60 17.27 -21.54
N VAL A 434 26.04 18.32 -20.83
CA VAL A 434 25.58 18.70 -19.50
C VAL A 434 25.12 20.16 -19.49
N LEU A 435 24.00 20.42 -18.83
CA LEU A 435 23.49 21.73 -18.43
C LEU A 435 23.65 21.90 -16.92
N TRP A 436 24.03 23.09 -16.48
CA TRP A 436 24.27 23.34 -15.06
C TRP A 436 23.05 23.92 -14.36
N GLY A 437 22.44 23.16 -13.46
CA GLY A 437 21.50 23.68 -12.47
C GLY A 437 22.27 24.15 -11.23
N PHE A 438 21.83 25.23 -10.58
CA PHE A 438 22.42 25.68 -9.32
C PHE A 438 21.40 25.48 -8.20
N MET A 439 21.67 24.54 -7.31
CA MET A 439 20.81 24.23 -6.16
C MET A 439 21.37 24.92 -4.91
N PRO A 440 20.55 25.66 -4.15
CA PRO A 440 21.01 26.30 -2.92
C PRO A 440 21.34 25.23 -1.86
N LEU A 441 22.40 25.50 -1.11
CA LEU A 441 22.85 24.76 0.07
C LEU A 441 22.83 25.71 1.27
N GLU A 442 22.85 25.18 2.48
CA GLU A 442 22.91 26.03 3.68
C GLU A 442 24.11 26.96 3.63
N GLN A 443 25.22 26.43 3.09
CA GLN A 443 26.49 27.13 3.00
C GLN A 443 26.88 27.59 1.58
N GLY A 444 25.97 27.58 0.61
CA GLY A 444 26.27 28.10 -0.73
C GLY A 444 25.49 27.43 -1.84
N TRP A 445 26.17 26.86 -2.84
CA TRP A 445 25.53 26.31 -4.04
C TRP A 445 26.12 24.98 -4.48
N PHE A 446 25.26 24.06 -4.90
CA PHE A 446 25.67 22.88 -5.66
C PHE A 446 25.43 23.12 -7.15
N GLN A 447 26.49 23.01 -7.95
CA GLN A 447 26.43 23.01 -9.40
C GLN A 447 25.98 21.63 -9.88
N LEU A 448 24.68 21.42 -9.90
CA LEU A 448 24.01 20.18 -10.28
C LEU A 448 24.15 19.90 -11.79
N PRO A 449 24.79 18.79 -12.20
CA PRO A 449 24.87 18.42 -13.61
C PRO A 449 23.57 17.80 -14.10
N ILE A 450 22.89 18.43 -15.07
CA ILE A 450 21.68 17.90 -15.71
C ILE A 450 22.00 17.48 -17.15
N LEU A 451 21.64 16.28 -17.56
CA LEU A 451 21.91 15.80 -18.92
C LEU A 451 21.09 16.58 -19.96
N ASN A 452 21.73 17.05 -21.01
CA ASN A 452 21.10 17.90 -22.04
C ASN A 452 20.29 17.07 -23.05
N LEU A 453 19.20 16.43 -22.59
CA LEU A 453 18.36 15.54 -23.39
C LEU A 453 17.07 16.23 -23.88
N THR A 454 16.48 15.70 -24.95
CA THR A 454 15.20 16.14 -25.53
C THR A 454 14.37 14.92 -25.94
N GLU A 455 13.06 15.09 -26.09
CA GLU A 455 12.17 14.00 -26.56
C GLU A 455 12.66 13.40 -27.88
N GLN A 456 13.06 14.25 -28.83
CA GLN A 456 13.53 13.81 -30.13
C GLN A 456 14.78 12.94 -30.05
N ILE A 457 15.68 13.20 -29.09
CA ILE A 457 16.86 12.34 -28.86
C ILE A 457 16.44 10.93 -28.43
N TYR A 458 15.46 10.82 -27.52
CA TYR A 458 14.96 9.52 -27.09
C TYR A 458 14.28 8.76 -28.24
N LEU A 459 13.53 9.48 -29.07
CA LEU A 459 12.83 8.89 -30.23
C LEU A 459 13.81 8.45 -31.33
N ASP A 460 14.73 9.32 -31.75
CA ASP A 460 15.68 9.05 -32.83
C ASP A 460 16.62 7.89 -32.51
N ASN A 461 16.96 7.71 -31.24
CA ASN A 461 17.89 6.66 -30.79
C ASN A 461 17.20 5.39 -30.30
N SER A 462 15.87 5.30 -30.44
CA SER A 462 15.05 4.17 -29.96
C SER A 462 15.24 3.88 -28.46
N LEU A 463 15.39 4.94 -27.66
CA LEU A 463 15.51 4.88 -26.21
C LEU A 463 14.18 5.19 -25.50
N ALA A 464 13.19 5.71 -26.23
CA ALA A 464 11.82 5.83 -25.73
C ALA A 464 11.21 4.44 -25.52
N ARG A 465 10.63 4.20 -24.34
CA ARG A 465 10.01 2.91 -24.02
C ARG A 465 8.60 2.86 -24.63
N PRO A 466 8.17 1.73 -25.23
CA PRO A 466 6.81 1.61 -25.70
C PRO A 466 5.85 1.77 -24.51
N LEU A 467 4.72 2.46 -24.73
CA LEU A 467 3.62 2.45 -23.76
C LEU A 467 3.17 1.00 -23.59
N SER A 468 3.62 0.37 -22.50
CA SER A 468 3.26 -1.02 -22.20
C SER A 468 1.76 -1.12 -22.00
N THR A 469 1.05 -1.65 -23.01
CA THR A 469 -0.38 -1.98 -22.92
C THR A 469 -0.64 -3.22 -22.06
N THR A 470 0.39 -3.82 -21.47
CA THR A 470 0.36 -5.12 -20.77
C THR A 470 0.51 -5.05 -19.25
N SER A 471 0.72 -3.87 -18.64
CA SER A 471 0.70 -3.75 -17.18
C SER A 471 -0.71 -3.37 -16.71
N THR A 472 -1.59 -4.37 -16.63
CA THR A 472 -2.96 -4.25 -16.13
C THR A 472 -3.06 -4.62 -14.64
N ALA A 473 -2.06 -4.26 -13.82
CA ALA A 473 -2.31 -4.21 -12.39
C ALA A 473 -3.07 -2.89 -12.13
N PRO A 474 -4.35 -2.91 -11.76
CA PRO A 474 -5.06 -1.68 -11.42
C PRO A 474 -4.32 -0.98 -10.27
N SER A 475 -4.25 0.35 -10.34
CA SER A 475 -3.73 1.17 -9.23
C SER A 475 -4.43 0.75 -7.94
N LEU A 476 -3.63 0.43 -6.92
CA LEU A 476 -4.17 0.03 -5.62
C LEU A 476 -4.87 1.21 -4.96
N LEU A 477 -4.26 2.39 -5.08
CA LEU A 477 -4.77 3.64 -4.55
C LEU A 477 -5.73 4.29 -5.55
N GLN A 478 -6.96 4.55 -5.10
CA GLN A 478 -7.95 5.34 -5.81
C GLN A 478 -7.93 6.77 -5.26
N GLY A 479 -7.42 7.72 -6.04
CA GLY A 479 -7.19 9.10 -5.61
C GLY A 479 -5.71 9.38 -5.35
N ALA A 480 -5.42 10.43 -4.60
CA ALA A 480 -4.05 10.81 -4.25
C ALA A 480 -4.04 11.52 -2.89
N VAL A 481 -2.97 11.33 -2.13
CA VAL A 481 -2.79 11.96 -0.82
C VAL A 481 -1.59 12.89 -0.88
N SER A 482 -1.78 14.11 -0.39
CA SER A 482 -0.72 15.11 -0.31
C SER A 482 -0.46 15.49 1.14
N LEU A 483 0.75 15.24 1.62
CA LEU A 483 1.23 15.68 2.94
C LEU A 483 2.25 16.80 2.73
N GLY A 484 2.08 17.93 3.41
CA GLY A 484 2.98 19.07 3.24
C GLY A 484 2.65 20.24 4.14
N ASN A 485 3.40 21.33 3.97
CA ASN A 485 3.20 22.61 4.64
C ASN A 485 2.82 23.74 3.66
N ASP A 486 2.39 23.40 2.45
CA ASP A 486 2.19 24.30 1.31
C ASP A 486 1.04 25.32 1.45
N ASN A 487 0.41 25.45 2.63
CA ASN A 487 -0.58 26.49 2.90
C ASN A 487 0.11 27.86 3.12
N PRO A 488 -0.01 28.82 2.17
CA PRO A 488 0.75 30.06 2.23
C PRO A 488 0.41 30.96 3.41
N LYS A 489 -0.80 30.84 3.97
CA LYS A 489 -1.22 31.63 5.15
C LYS A 489 -0.54 31.12 6.42
N LEU A 490 -0.42 29.80 6.56
CA LEU A 490 0.20 29.15 7.72
C LEU A 490 1.71 29.36 7.71
N LEU A 491 2.37 29.19 6.55
CA LEU A 491 3.80 29.46 6.40
C LEU A 491 4.14 30.90 6.78
N LYS A 492 3.40 31.90 6.29
CA LYS A 492 3.71 33.31 6.59
C LYS A 492 3.53 33.68 8.06
N THR A 493 2.62 33.03 8.77
CA THR A 493 2.22 33.43 10.13
C THR A 493 2.91 32.61 11.20
N ASP A 494 2.88 31.28 11.04
CA ASP A 494 3.31 30.32 12.06
C ASP A 494 4.73 29.78 11.78
N TYR A 495 5.17 29.71 10.51
CA TYR A 495 6.46 29.11 10.10
C TYR A 495 7.20 29.90 9.01
N PRO A 496 7.55 31.18 9.25
CA PRO A 496 8.11 32.06 8.21
C PRO A 496 9.50 31.63 7.70
N SER A 497 10.19 30.75 8.43
CA SER A 497 11.50 30.22 8.07
C SER A 497 11.43 28.90 7.28
N GLU A 498 10.27 28.26 7.16
CA GLU A 498 10.13 27.00 6.41
C GLU A 498 9.86 27.25 4.92
N GLN A 499 10.55 26.55 4.04
CA GLN A 499 10.20 26.49 2.63
C GLN A 499 8.89 25.69 2.41
N PRO A 500 8.04 26.07 1.44
CA PRO A 500 6.86 25.30 1.08
C PRO A 500 7.29 23.99 0.40
N TRP A 501 6.75 22.87 0.87
CA TRP A 501 6.94 21.55 0.28
C TRP A 501 5.68 20.69 0.40
N ASN A 502 5.57 19.70 -0.48
CA ASN A 502 4.60 18.63 -0.33
C ASN A 502 5.11 17.32 -0.96
N LEU A 503 4.59 16.22 -0.41
CA LEU A 503 4.74 14.86 -0.89
C LEU A 503 3.36 14.39 -1.33
N VAL A 504 3.26 13.94 -2.58
CA VAL A 504 2.03 13.38 -3.14
C VAL A 504 2.22 11.89 -3.41
N LEU A 505 1.45 11.05 -2.71
CA LEU A 505 1.37 9.62 -2.96
C LEU A 505 0.22 9.34 -3.94
N THR A 506 0.55 8.73 -5.08
CA THR A 506 -0.42 8.43 -6.14
C THR A 506 -0.73 6.95 -6.28
N ASN A 507 0.20 6.06 -5.91
CA ASN A 507 -0.02 4.61 -5.98
C ASN A 507 1.00 3.86 -5.09
N VAL A 508 0.73 2.59 -4.81
CA VAL A 508 1.61 1.64 -4.13
C VAL A 508 1.39 0.24 -4.73
N ALA A 509 2.44 -0.57 -4.85
CA ALA A 509 2.31 -1.91 -5.44
C ALA A 509 1.69 -2.93 -4.48
N HIS A 510 2.13 -2.89 -3.23
CA HIS A 510 1.62 -3.71 -2.14
C HIS A 510 1.58 -2.90 -0.85
N LEU A 511 0.60 -3.23 -0.01
CA LEU A 511 0.40 -2.57 1.27
C LEU A 511 0.00 -3.61 2.32
N SER A 512 0.61 -3.49 3.49
CA SER A 512 0.30 -4.26 4.69
C SER A 512 0.22 -3.32 5.88
N GLY A 513 -0.64 -3.60 6.83
CA GLY A 513 -0.64 -2.84 8.07
C GLY A 513 -1.15 -3.62 9.26
N LYS A 514 -1.13 -2.95 10.41
CA LYS A 514 -1.48 -3.50 11.71
C LYS A 514 -2.12 -2.42 12.57
N TRP A 515 -3.36 -2.63 12.98
CA TRP A 515 -4.10 -1.80 13.91
C TRP A 515 -4.19 -2.56 15.23
N ILE A 516 -3.69 -1.96 16.30
CA ILE A 516 -3.74 -2.52 17.64
C ILE A 516 -4.72 -1.69 18.45
N LEU A 517 -5.74 -2.35 18.97
CA LEU A 517 -6.69 -1.75 19.90
C LEU A 517 -6.50 -2.34 21.30
N THR A 518 -6.56 -1.48 22.30
CA THR A 518 -6.44 -1.81 23.72
C THR A 518 -7.78 -1.67 24.42
N PRO A 519 -8.05 -2.43 25.50
CA PRO A 519 -9.25 -2.24 26.29
C PRO A 519 -9.33 -0.82 26.87
N ALA A 520 -10.52 -0.24 26.86
CA ALA A 520 -10.86 1.03 27.49
C ALA A 520 -11.97 0.82 28.51
N GLU A 521 -11.81 1.35 29.72
CA GLU A 521 -12.64 1.03 30.91
C GLU A 521 -14.15 1.27 30.71
N ALA A 522 -14.56 2.13 29.77
CA ALA A 522 -15.96 2.49 29.51
C ALA A 522 -16.45 2.29 28.07
N THR A 523 -15.56 2.16 27.09
CA THR A 523 -15.89 2.18 25.65
C THR A 523 -15.51 0.90 24.92
N GLY A 524 -15.14 -0.17 25.63
CA GLY A 524 -14.75 -1.44 25.02
C GLY A 524 -13.30 -1.41 24.57
N TYR A 525 -13.05 -1.01 23.32
CA TYR A 525 -11.70 -0.90 22.75
C TYR A 525 -11.40 0.51 22.27
N ARG A 526 -10.14 0.92 22.37
CA ARG A 526 -9.60 2.14 21.78
C ARG A 526 -8.35 1.85 20.96
N LEU A 527 -8.17 2.58 19.87
CA LEU A 527 -7.00 2.46 19.01
C LEU A 527 -5.74 2.96 19.74
N SER A 528 -4.72 2.11 19.85
CA SER A 528 -3.45 2.45 20.52
C SER A 528 -2.28 2.64 19.56
N GLU A 529 -2.22 1.84 18.49
CA GLU A 529 -1.11 1.85 17.55
C GLU A 529 -1.59 1.49 16.14
N VAL A 530 -1.02 2.15 15.13
CA VAL A 530 -1.14 1.76 13.72
C VAL A 530 0.25 1.72 13.11
N THR A 531 0.57 0.61 12.45
CA THR A 531 1.73 0.51 11.56
C THR A 531 1.23 0.19 10.16
N LEU A 532 1.71 0.91 9.15
CA LEU A 532 1.36 0.69 7.76
C LEU A 532 2.64 0.71 6.94
N ARG A 533 2.86 -0.32 6.12
CA ARG A 533 4.02 -0.44 5.24
C ARG A 533 3.54 -0.66 3.82
N GLY A 534 4.08 0.10 2.88
CA GLY A 534 3.88 -0.17 1.47
C GLY A 534 5.18 -0.17 0.69
N THR A 535 5.20 -0.99 -0.36
CA THR A 535 6.35 -1.24 -1.21
C THR A 535 6.15 -0.60 -2.58
N ALA A 536 7.25 -0.15 -3.18
CA ALA A 536 7.27 0.54 -4.47
C ALA A 536 6.23 1.69 -4.57
N PRO A 537 6.32 2.69 -3.68
CA PRO A 537 5.41 3.83 -3.70
C PRO A 537 5.67 4.73 -4.93
N GLU A 538 4.60 5.11 -5.61
CA GLU A 538 4.63 6.15 -6.64
C GLU A 538 4.39 7.52 -5.99
N LEU A 539 5.44 8.35 -6.00
CA LEU A 539 5.51 9.60 -5.27
C LEU A 539 5.87 10.76 -6.21
N VAL A 540 5.34 11.94 -5.89
CA VAL A 540 5.79 13.22 -6.42
C VAL A 540 6.17 14.12 -5.26
N LEU A 541 7.41 14.62 -5.25
CA LEU A 541 7.95 15.53 -4.23
C LEU A 541 8.15 16.91 -4.83
N ASN A 542 7.55 17.92 -4.20
CA ASN A 542 7.70 19.32 -4.58
C ASN A 542 8.27 20.12 -3.41
N GLY A 543 8.99 21.20 -3.71
CA GLY A 543 9.45 22.16 -2.71
C GLY A 543 10.69 21.74 -1.92
N LEU A 544 11.28 20.57 -2.19
CA LEU A 544 12.57 20.17 -1.61
C LEU A 544 13.77 20.54 -2.49
N PHE A 545 13.59 20.48 -3.82
CA PHE A 545 14.64 20.77 -4.79
C PHE A 545 14.34 22.08 -5.51
N TRP A 546 15.25 23.03 -5.39
CA TRP A 546 15.15 24.36 -5.97
C TRP A 546 16.34 24.60 -6.87
N LEU A 547 16.11 25.14 -8.06
CA LEU A 547 17.16 25.50 -9.01
C LEU A 547 17.14 26.99 -9.27
N SER A 548 18.32 27.58 -9.46
CA SER A 548 18.43 28.99 -9.80
C SER A 548 17.71 29.31 -11.11
N THR A 549 17.05 30.47 -11.16
CA THR A 549 16.39 31.02 -12.35
C THR A 549 17.30 31.95 -13.15
N SER A 550 18.44 32.33 -12.58
CA SER A 550 19.43 33.23 -13.19
C SER A 550 20.45 32.47 -14.01
N ARG A 551 20.98 33.12 -15.05
CA ARG A 551 22.07 32.56 -15.84
C ARG A 551 23.39 32.69 -15.07
N PRO A 552 24.25 31.64 -15.06
CA PRO A 552 25.59 31.80 -14.51
C PRO A 552 26.43 32.77 -15.34
N LEU A 553 27.16 33.66 -14.67
CA LEU A 553 28.09 34.57 -15.33
C LEU A 553 29.36 33.82 -15.75
N ALA A 554 29.84 34.08 -16.97
CA ALA A 554 31.02 33.41 -17.52
C ALA A 554 32.30 33.64 -16.69
N GLN A 555 32.35 34.75 -15.95
CA GLN A 555 33.51 35.13 -15.13
C GLN A 555 33.55 34.39 -13.78
N GLU A 556 32.39 34.00 -13.25
CA GLU A 556 32.25 33.55 -11.86
C GLU A 556 31.66 32.14 -11.76
N ALA A 557 31.16 31.58 -12.87
CA ALA A 557 30.49 30.28 -12.94
C ALA A 557 29.32 30.11 -11.94
N LEU A 558 28.79 31.22 -11.41
CA LEU A 558 27.71 31.28 -10.43
C LEU A 558 26.57 32.19 -10.94
N PRO A 559 25.32 31.95 -10.52
CA PRO A 559 24.19 32.81 -10.83
C PRO A 559 24.30 34.18 -10.15
N GLU A 560 23.69 35.21 -10.74
CA GLU A 560 23.58 36.53 -10.11
C GLU A 560 22.78 36.47 -8.80
N LEU A 561 23.35 37.01 -7.72
CA LEU A 561 22.81 36.96 -6.35
C LEU A 561 21.95 38.19 -5.96
N ASP A 562 21.79 39.15 -6.88
CA ASP A 562 21.14 40.45 -6.62
C ASP A 562 19.66 40.32 -6.23
N ASN A 563 19.01 39.19 -6.54
CA ASN A 563 17.64 38.90 -6.11
C ASN A 563 17.47 37.42 -5.73
N TRP A 564 18.02 37.04 -4.57
CA TRP A 564 17.87 35.68 -4.03
C TRP A 564 16.41 35.25 -3.81
N VAL A 565 15.50 36.21 -3.56
CA VAL A 565 14.08 35.93 -3.28
C VAL A 565 13.32 35.44 -4.52
N SER A 566 13.62 35.94 -5.73
CA SER A 566 13.07 35.42 -6.98
C SER A 566 14.06 34.54 -7.78
N GLY A 567 15.26 34.36 -7.22
CA GLY A 567 16.41 33.74 -7.88
C GLY A 567 16.35 32.22 -7.95
N VAL A 568 15.35 31.57 -7.35
CA VAL A 568 15.19 30.11 -7.34
C VAL A 568 13.76 29.68 -7.66
N ARG A 569 13.61 28.48 -8.24
CA ARG A 569 12.33 27.83 -8.55
C ARG A 569 12.36 26.38 -8.11
N SER A 570 11.29 25.90 -7.47
CA SER A 570 11.15 24.49 -7.14
C SER A 570 10.86 23.64 -8.38
N HIS A 571 11.48 22.47 -8.45
CA HIS A 571 11.24 21.45 -9.46
C HIS A 571 10.81 20.14 -8.81
N SER A 572 9.78 19.52 -9.38
CA SER A 572 9.24 18.26 -8.90
C SER A 572 10.20 17.10 -9.16
N LEU A 573 10.31 16.22 -8.17
CA LEU A 573 10.89 14.89 -8.34
C LEU A 573 9.78 13.84 -8.35
N ARG A 574 9.93 12.83 -9.20
CA ARG A 574 8.99 11.70 -9.30
C ARG A 574 9.70 10.37 -9.13
N THR A 575 9.01 9.37 -8.56
CA THR A 575 9.51 7.99 -8.53
C THR A 575 9.85 7.54 -9.96
N VAL A 576 11.03 6.95 -10.14
CA VAL A 576 11.45 6.38 -11.44
C VAL A 576 10.69 5.08 -11.66
N ARG A 577 10.02 4.94 -12.82
CA ARG A 577 9.26 3.72 -13.15
C ARG A 577 9.80 3.07 -14.40
N ASP A 578 9.66 1.75 -14.46
CA ASP A 578 10.04 1.01 -15.65
C ASP A 578 9.15 1.33 -16.86
N SER A 579 7.92 1.76 -16.61
CA SER A 579 6.96 2.17 -17.62
C SER A 579 7.11 3.61 -18.10
N ASP A 580 8.08 4.38 -17.58
CA ASP A 580 8.25 5.76 -18.01
C ASP A 580 8.69 5.82 -19.47
N LEU A 581 7.95 6.61 -20.27
CA LEU A 581 8.19 6.78 -21.71
C LEU A 581 9.62 7.26 -22.00
N PHE A 582 10.09 8.23 -21.21
CA PHE A 582 11.45 8.78 -21.27
C PHE A 582 12.18 8.45 -19.96
N PRO A 583 13.01 7.39 -19.94
CA PRO A 583 13.68 6.98 -18.71
C PRO A 583 14.81 7.96 -18.33
N ALA A 584 14.87 8.33 -17.05
CA ALA A 584 15.88 9.25 -16.54
C ALA A 584 17.22 8.54 -16.28
N ALA A 585 18.31 9.09 -16.82
CA ALA A 585 19.66 8.61 -16.55
C ALA A 585 20.28 9.23 -15.29
N ALA A 586 19.89 10.44 -14.92
CA ALA A 586 20.26 11.08 -13.66
C ALA A 586 19.17 10.80 -12.60
N VAL A 587 19.57 10.29 -11.45
CA VAL A 587 18.65 9.87 -10.38
C VAL A 587 19.09 10.42 -9.02
N ILE A 588 18.13 10.51 -8.11
CA ILE A 588 18.31 10.97 -6.74
C ILE A 588 17.78 9.86 -5.84
N GLN A 589 18.63 9.30 -5.00
CA GLN A 589 18.23 8.35 -3.98
C GLN A 589 17.89 9.13 -2.70
N LEU A 590 16.63 9.12 -2.30
CA LEU A 590 16.17 9.74 -1.08
C LEU A 590 16.17 8.72 0.07
N ALA A 591 16.74 9.09 1.20
CA ALA A 591 16.82 8.26 2.39
C ALA A 591 16.46 9.04 3.66
N ASN A 592 15.98 8.31 4.67
CA ASN A 592 15.68 8.82 6.01
C ASN A 592 14.68 10.00 6.05
N LEU A 593 13.87 10.21 5.01
CA LEU A 593 12.93 11.33 5.00
C LEU A 593 11.80 11.03 5.99
N THR A 594 11.71 11.86 7.03
CA THR A 594 10.72 11.71 8.10
C THR A 594 9.73 12.86 8.07
N LEU A 595 8.44 12.56 8.12
CA LEU A 595 7.36 13.53 8.28
C LEU A 595 6.69 13.30 9.63
N SER A 596 6.27 14.36 10.32
CA SER A 596 5.46 14.25 11.54
C SER A 596 4.25 15.15 11.52
N ALA A 597 3.15 14.70 12.12
CA ALA A 597 1.94 15.52 12.19
C ALA A 597 2.14 16.65 13.20
N ARG A 598 1.85 17.87 12.77
CA ARG A 598 1.89 19.07 13.60
C ARG A 598 0.47 19.59 13.78
N ALA A 599 -0.11 19.33 14.95
CA ALA A 599 -1.33 20.00 15.37
C ALA A 599 -1.00 21.45 15.73
N LEU A 600 -1.69 22.41 15.11
CA LEU A 600 -1.43 23.82 15.38
C LEU A 600 -2.19 24.27 16.63
N PRO A 601 -1.56 25.03 17.55
CA PRO A 601 -2.26 25.59 18.68
C PRO A 601 -3.37 26.55 18.19
N PRO A 602 -4.53 26.58 18.86
CA PRO A 602 -5.67 27.39 18.42
C PRO A 602 -5.30 28.90 18.44
N ILE A 603 -5.48 29.61 17.32
CA ILE A 603 -5.27 31.07 17.23
C ILE A 603 -6.33 31.83 18.05
N SER A 604 -7.51 31.24 18.24
CA SER A 604 -8.60 31.72 19.10
C SER A 604 -9.43 30.54 19.57
N ARG A 605 -10.14 30.66 20.70
CA ARG A 605 -10.94 29.59 21.34
C ARG A 605 -12.06 28.98 20.48
N SER A 606 -12.20 29.35 19.21
CA SER A 606 -13.36 29.09 18.35
C SER A 606 -13.04 28.69 16.90
N GLU A 607 -11.77 28.65 16.48
CA GLU A 607 -11.42 28.19 15.13
C GLU A 607 -10.52 26.94 15.20
N PRO A 608 -10.99 25.78 14.73
CA PRO A 608 -10.15 24.60 14.56
C PRO A 608 -9.17 24.84 13.41
N LYS A 609 -7.93 24.38 13.60
CA LYS A 609 -6.87 24.50 12.59
C LYS A 609 -6.58 23.15 11.92
N PRO A 610 -6.20 23.16 10.63
CA PRO A 610 -5.76 21.95 9.95
C PRO A 610 -4.49 21.37 10.58
N VAL A 611 -4.35 20.05 10.51
CA VAL A 611 -3.08 19.35 10.76
C VAL A 611 -2.16 19.62 9.57
N VAL A 612 -0.93 20.05 9.86
CA VAL A 612 0.10 20.31 8.85
C VAL A 612 1.22 19.28 9.03
N ALA A 613 1.87 18.86 7.95
CA ALA A 613 3.04 18.00 8.05
C ALA A 613 4.29 18.83 8.35
N ALA A 614 5.08 18.41 9.33
CA ALA A 614 6.42 18.90 9.57
C ALA A 614 7.43 17.98 8.87
N LEU A 615 8.39 18.59 8.17
CA LEU A 615 9.51 17.86 7.59
C LEU A 615 10.61 17.72 8.65
N GLY A 616 10.90 16.49 9.04
CA GLY A 616 12.05 16.14 9.86
C GLY A 616 13.33 16.02 9.02
N PRO A 617 14.38 15.39 9.58
CA PRO A 617 15.62 15.15 8.86
C PRO A 617 15.37 14.35 7.58
N TRP A 618 16.18 14.63 6.56
CA TRP A 618 16.17 13.90 5.31
C TRP A 618 17.54 13.98 4.64
N SER A 619 17.90 12.96 3.88
CA SER A 619 19.14 12.94 3.11
C SER A 619 18.90 12.42 1.71
N PHE A 620 19.77 12.80 0.79
CA PHE A 620 19.74 12.27 -0.57
C PHE A 620 21.14 12.07 -1.12
N SER A 621 21.27 11.16 -2.07
CA SER A 621 22.44 11.06 -2.93
C SER A 621 22.09 11.26 -4.39
N TYR A 622 22.94 11.99 -5.10
CA TYR A 622 22.86 12.12 -6.55
C TYR A 622 23.65 11.00 -7.21
N ASP A 623 23.01 10.27 -8.14
CA ASP A 623 23.58 9.11 -8.81
C ASP A 623 23.07 9.01 -10.27
N VAL A 624 23.46 7.95 -10.97
CA VAL A 624 23.05 7.66 -12.34
C VAL A 624 22.46 6.27 -12.49
N ASN A 625 21.40 6.15 -13.28
CA ASN A 625 20.93 4.86 -13.76
C ASN A 625 21.91 4.35 -14.83
N ARG A 626 22.73 3.37 -14.46
CA ARG A 626 23.80 2.83 -15.33
C ARG A 626 23.30 2.17 -16.59
N GLU A 627 22.13 1.53 -16.55
CA GLU A 627 21.57 0.88 -17.74
C GLU A 627 21.19 1.94 -18.78
N ILE A 628 20.47 2.98 -18.36
CA ILE A 628 20.06 4.07 -19.25
C ILE A 628 21.25 4.88 -19.73
N LEU A 629 22.19 5.21 -18.83
CA LEU A 629 23.41 5.92 -19.19
C LEU A 629 24.28 5.10 -20.17
N GLY A 630 24.42 3.80 -19.93
CA GLY A 630 25.13 2.88 -20.83
C GLY A 630 24.50 2.83 -22.22
N ALA A 631 23.17 2.78 -22.31
CA ALA A 631 22.46 2.83 -23.57
C ALA A 631 22.67 4.17 -24.31
N LEU A 632 22.65 5.30 -23.60
CA LEU A 632 22.97 6.62 -24.17
C LEU A 632 24.41 6.68 -24.72
N VAL A 633 25.37 6.06 -24.03
CA VAL A 633 26.78 6.00 -24.46
C VAL A 633 26.94 5.08 -25.68
N GLU A 634 26.32 3.90 -25.68
CA GLU A 634 26.38 2.95 -26.80
C GLU A 634 25.80 3.55 -28.08
N LYS A 635 24.70 4.30 -27.97
CA LYS A 635 24.08 5.05 -29.06
C LYS A 635 24.85 6.31 -29.47
N LYS A 636 26.00 6.58 -28.83
CA LYS A 636 26.83 7.79 -29.03
C LYS A 636 26.10 9.11 -28.78
N VAL A 637 25.04 9.06 -27.97
CA VAL A 637 24.30 10.25 -27.53
C VAL A 637 25.15 11.05 -26.54
N LEU A 638 25.79 10.35 -25.59
CA LEU A 638 26.67 10.95 -24.58
C LEU A 638 28.07 10.30 -24.61
N PRO A 639 29.15 11.08 -24.38
CA PRO A 639 30.47 10.50 -24.12
C PRO A 639 30.53 9.66 -22.84
N ALA A 640 31.28 8.56 -22.84
CA ALA A 640 31.45 7.70 -21.65
C ALA A 640 32.10 8.43 -20.45
N ASN A 641 32.90 9.46 -20.74
CA ASN A 641 33.58 10.31 -19.77
C ASN A 641 32.77 11.58 -19.40
N THR A 642 31.46 11.63 -19.66
CA THR A 642 30.64 12.84 -19.42
C THR A 642 30.84 13.39 -17.99
N PHE A 643 30.71 12.57 -16.95
CA PHE A 643 30.84 13.04 -15.57
C PHE A 643 32.28 13.30 -15.12
N SER A 644 33.29 12.65 -15.71
CA SER A 644 34.69 12.90 -15.39
C SER A 644 35.29 14.09 -16.16
N GLN A 645 34.70 14.44 -17.30
CA GLN A 645 35.02 15.64 -18.07
C GLN A 645 34.32 16.88 -17.51
N PHE A 646 33.07 16.75 -17.05
CA PHE A 646 32.25 17.83 -16.53
C PHE A 646 31.96 17.58 -15.04
N LEU A 647 32.97 17.79 -14.20
CA LEU A 647 32.84 17.61 -12.76
C LEU A 647 32.06 18.77 -12.13
N PRO A 648 31.09 18.48 -11.25
CA PRO A 648 30.36 19.53 -10.57
C PRO A 648 31.18 20.14 -9.44
N TRP A 649 30.90 21.41 -9.16
CA TRP A 649 31.42 22.11 -8.00
C TRP A 649 30.38 22.27 -6.89
N VAL A 650 30.86 22.20 -5.67
CA VAL A 650 30.15 22.66 -4.47
C VAL A 650 30.82 23.95 -4.03
N TRP A 651 30.09 25.05 -4.12
CA TRP A 651 30.54 26.37 -3.70
C TRP A 651 30.14 26.57 -2.25
N GLN A 652 31.10 26.70 -1.33
CA GLN A 652 30.83 26.82 0.10
C GLN A 652 31.40 28.11 0.69
N HIS A 653 30.67 28.71 1.62
CA HIS A 653 31.15 29.78 2.49
C HIS A 653 31.54 29.20 3.86
N HIS A 654 32.42 29.91 4.55
CA HIS A 654 32.80 29.53 5.92
C HIS A 654 31.67 29.83 6.91
N SER A 655 31.21 28.84 7.66
CA SER A 655 29.99 28.88 8.51
C SER A 655 29.93 30.00 9.56
N THR A 656 31.07 30.55 9.99
CA THR A 656 31.11 31.67 10.95
C THR A 656 31.06 33.05 10.29
N LEU A 657 31.12 33.13 8.96
CA LEU A 657 31.07 34.39 8.22
C LEU A 657 29.62 34.70 7.83
N PRO A 658 29.11 35.90 8.15
CA PRO A 658 27.78 36.29 7.69
C PRO A 658 27.78 36.42 6.16
N MET A 659 26.67 36.05 5.52
CA MET A 659 26.43 36.34 4.11
C MET A 659 26.15 37.84 3.96
N VAL A 660 27.21 38.65 3.82
CA VAL A 660 27.08 40.12 3.76
C VAL A 660 26.74 40.54 2.34
N GLN A 661 25.50 40.98 2.13
CA GLN A 661 25.03 41.49 0.85
C GLN A 661 25.31 42.99 0.64
N ALA A 662 25.69 43.78 1.64
CA ALA A 662 26.04 45.20 1.45
C ALA A 662 27.01 45.71 2.53
N LEU A 663 27.98 46.52 2.12
CA LEU A 663 28.84 47.30 3.02
C LEU A 663 27.97 48.31 3.81
N PRO A 664 27.98 48.32 5.16
CA PRO A 664 27.20 49.28 5.94
C PRO A 664 27.46 50.76 5.57
N LEU A 665 28.67 51.07 5.09
CA LEU A 665 29.09 52.43 4.71
C LEU A 665 28.71 52.84 3.27
N THR A 666 28.19 51.93 2.44
CA THR A 666 27.86 52.22 1.03
C THR A 666 26.36 52.09 0.74
N GLN A 667 25.54 51.74 1.74
CA GLN A 667 24.08 51.57 1.60
C GLN A 667 23.35 52.83 1.15
N THR A 668 23.95 54.01 1.34
CA THR A 668 23.39 55.30 0.90
C THR A 668 23.74 55.65 -0.55
N GLN A 669 24.57 54.85 -1.24
CA GLN A 669 24.90 55.06 -2.64
C GLN A 669 23.80 54.53 -3.56
N LEU A 670 23.71 55.08 -4.77
CA LEU A 670 22.79 54.65 -5.82
C LEU A 670 23.60 54.34 -7.10
N PRO A 671 23.96 53.07 -7.36
CA PRO A 671 23.70 51.89 -6.53
C PRO A 671 24.69 51.75 -5.35
N PRO A 672 24.32 51.03 -4.27
CA PRO A 672 25.25 50.62 -3.22
C PRO A 672 26.45 49.85 -3.78
N ASN A 673 27.64 50.04 -3.21
CA ASN A 673 28.79 49.22 -3.57
C ASN A 673 28.68 47.84 -2.90
N TYR A 674 28.51 46.81 -3.71
CA TYR A 674 28.42 45.42 -3.28
C TYR A 674 29.80 44.75 -3.43
N PRO A 675 30.46 44.29 -2.35
CA PRO A 675 31.50 43.29 -2.54
C PRO A 675 30.84 42.11 -3.26
N SER A 676 31.41 41.65 -4.39
CA SER A 676 30.84 40.53 -5.15
C SER A 676 30.64 39.35 -4.19
N ALA A 677 29.38 38.93 -3.99
CA ALA A 677 29.03 37.84 -3.08
C ALA A 677 29.76 36.51 -3.43
N ASN A 678 30.28 36.41 -4.65
CA ASN A 678 31.09 35.30 -5.14
C ASN A 678 32.52 35.24 -4.54
N ARG A 679 33.05 36.33 -3.95
CA ARG A 679 34.36 36.33 -3.25
C ARG A 679 34.35 35.64 -1.88
N GLN A 680 33.17 35.18 -1.45
CA GLN A 680 32.96 34.54 -0.15
C GLN A 680 32.88 33.02 -0.27
N LEU A 681 32.86 32.50 -1.50
CA LEU A 681 32.64 31.10 -1.81
C LEU A 681 33.94 30.46 -2.29
N VAL A 682 34.23 29.27 -1.77
CA VAL A 682 35.33 28.42 -2.22
C VAL A 682 34.74 27.24 -3.00
N PRO A 683 35.24 26.94 -4.21
CA PRO A 683 34.78 25.79 -4.98
C PRO A 683 35.48 24.50 -4.52
N PHE A 684 34.68 23.49 -4.28
CA PHE A 684 35.09 22.12 -3.99
C PHE A 684 34.62 21.18 -5.10
N GLU A 685 35.40 20.16 -5.41
CA GLU A 685 35.04 19.17 -6.43
C GLU A 685 34.49 17.89 -5.78
N LEU A 686 33.41 17.36 -6.36
CA LEU A 686 32.91 16.05 -5.98
C LEU A 686 33.51 14.97 -6.90
N GLY A 687 34.05 13.91 -6.29
CA GLY A 687 34.73 12.82 -6.99
C GLY A 687 33.80 11.98 -7.87
N VAL A 688 34.36 11.32 -8.87
CA VAL A 688 33.65 10.41 -9.78
C VAL A 688 34.37 9.08 -9.80
N GLN A 689 33.61 7.99 -9.82
CA GLN A 689 34.13 6.64 -9.90
C GLN A 689 33.94 6.10 -11.31
N ASP A 690 35.05 5.66 -11.91
CA ASP A 690 35.04 4.84 -13.12
C ASP A 690 34.75 3.39 -12.73
N SER A 691 33.70 2.81 -13.33
CA SER A 691 33.36 1.40 -13.12
C SER A 691 33.42 0.64 -14.43
N ASN A 692 34.15 -0.49 -14.43
CA ASN A 692 34.25 -1.37 -15.59
C ASN A 692 32.98 -2.21 -15.73
N GLY A 693 32.16 -1.92 -16.75
CA GLY A 693 30.98 -2.70 -17.11
C GLY A 693 31.05 -3.30 -18.51
N SER A 694 30.05 -4.10 -18.89
CA SER A 694 29.94 -4.76 -20.21
C SER A 694 29.84 -3.79 -21.40
N GLY A 695 29.64 -2.49 -21.17
CA GLY A 695 29.63 -1.41 -22.16
C GLY A 695 30.85 -0.48 -22.14
N GLY A 696 31.93 -0.83 -21.42
CA GLY A 696 33.11 0.03 -21.22
C GLY A 696 33.14 0.73 -19.85
N SER A 697 34.17 1.53 -19.61
CA SER A 697 34.31 2.34 -18.38
C SER A 697 33.37 3.54 -18.46
N ILE A 698 32.37 3.60 -17.57
CA ILE A 698 31.44 4.72 -17.45
C ILE A 698 31.73 5.45 -16.13
N ALA A 699 31.97 6.75 -16.25
CA ALA A 699 32.17 7.66 -15.14
C ALA A 699 30.84 7.94 -14.43
N SER A 700 30.76 7.67 -13.12
CA SER A 700 29.55 7.85 -12.29
C SER A 700 29.83 8.61 -10.99
N PRO A 701 28.85 9.37 -10.43
CA PRO A 701 29.00 10.08 -9.15
C PRO A 701 29.54 9.18 -8.03
N GLN A 702 30.58 9.64 -7.31
CA GLN A 702 31.13 8.91 -6.17
C GLN A 702 30.61 9.51 -4.86
N SER A 703 29.56 8.91 -4.29
CA SER A 703 29.03 9.27 -2.97
C SER A 703 28.64 10.74 -2.81
N TRP A 704 28.07 11.37 -3.84
CA TRP A 704 27.56 12.75 -3.74
C TRP A 704 26.33 12.77 -2.85
N ARG A 705 26.51 13.12 -1.57
CA ARG A 705 25.50 13.00 -0.52
C ARG A 705 25.25 14.34 0.14
N PHE A 706 23.99 14.58 0.48
CA PHE A 706 23.53 15.79 1.12
C PHE A 706 22.50 15.47 2.20
N GLU A 707 22.45 16.29 3.25
CA GLU A 707 21.50 16.15 4.35
C GLU A 707 20.89 17.50 4.74
N ALA A 708 19.66 17.46 5.26
CA ALA A 708 18.97 18.62 5.81
C ALA A 708 18.20 18.21 7.07
N THR A 709 18.05 19.14 8.01
CA THR A 709 17.41 18.89 9.32
C THR A 709 15.90 19.10 9.30
N GLY A 710 15.34 19.57 8.18
CA GLY A 710 13.91 19.82 8.00
C GLY A 710 13.62 20.80 6.87
N ALA A 711 12.46 21.44 6.90
CA ALA A 711 12.03 22.44 5.90
C ALA A 711 12.58 23.85 6.16
N GLY A 712 13.17 24.10 7.34
CA GLY A 712 13.73 25.40 7.70
C GLY A 712 15.22 25.57 7.38
N ALA A 713 15.84 24.53 6.79
CA ALA A 713 17.25 24.52 6.43
C ALA A 713 17.41 24.03 4.99
N TRP A 714 18.43 24.55 4.31
CA TRP A 714 18.84 24.03 3.00
C TRP A 714 19.76 22.82 3.16
N PRO A 715 19.90 21.97 2.14
CA PRO A 715 20.80 20.83 2.19
C PRO A 715 22.27 21.24 2.43
N GLN A 716 23.01 20.38 3.11
CA GLN A 716 24.45 20.49 3.33
C GLN A 716 25.15 19.26 2.75
N PRO A 717 26.32 19.41 2.11
CA PRO A 717 27.09 18.28 1.62
C PRO A 717 27.64 17.44 2.78
N VAL A 718 27.59 16.12 2.63
CA VAL A 718 28.09 15.16 3.62
C VAL A 718 29.47 14.66 3.21
N GLY A 719 30.43 14.77 4.13
CA GLY A 719 31.82 14.35 3.91
C GLY A 719 32.73 15.49 3.47
N THR A 720 34.01 15.19 3.29
CA THR A 720 35.03 16.16 2.89
C THR A 720 35.27 16.08 1.38
N ALA A 721 35.11 17.21 0.70
CA ALA A 721 35.48 17.36 -0.71
C ALA A 721 36.83 18.09 -0.81
N PRO A 722 37.72 17.70 -1.73
CA PRO A 722 38.92 18.49 -2.00
C PRO A 722 38.55 19.81 -2.69
N ALA A 723 39.39 20.84 -2.52
CA ALA A 723 39.30 22.06 -3.31
C ALA A 723 39.33 21.74 -4.82
N ALA A 724 38.63 22.52 -5.62
CA ALA A 724 38.58 22.33 -7.07
C ALA A 724 39.98 22.33 -7.69
N ARG A 725 40.21 21.50 -8.72
CA ARG A 725 41.55 21.22 -9.28
C ARG A 725 42.25 22.49 -9.76
N GLU A 726 41.51 23.44 -10.30
CA GLU A 726 42.04 24.71 -10.80
C GLU A 726 42.60 25.58 -9.67
N TRP A 727 42.19 25.31 -8.43
CA TRP A 727 42.54 26.07 -7.23
C TRP A 727 43.59 25.36 -6.38
N THR A 728 43.78 24.05 -6.54
CA THR A 728 44.77 23.26 -5.78
C THR A 728 46.22 23.74 -5.90
N GLN A 729 46.55 24.46 -6.99
CA GLN A 729 47.90 25.01 -7.21
C GLN A 729 48.09 26.41 -6.62
N LEU A 730 47.02 27.03 -6.10
CA LEU A 730 47.08 28.34 -5.47
C LEU A 730 47.64 28.21 -4.05
N PHE A 731 48.40 29.22 -3.63
CA PHE A 731 48.97 29.29 -2.28
C PHE A 731 48.02 29.97 -1.29
N ASP A 732 47.16 30.85 -1.80
CA ASP A 732 46.28 31.67 -1.00
C ASP A 732 44.91 31.75 -1.70
N LEU A 733 43.84 31.33 -1.02
CA LEU A 733 42.45 31.61 -1.38
C LEU A 733 41.91 32.67 -0.41
N PRO A 734 41.95 33.95 -0.79
CA PRO A 734 41.42 35.03 0.03
C PRO A 734 39.92 34.86 0.23
N LEU A 735 39.44 34.81 1.47
CA LEU A 735 38.03 35.03 1.78
C LEU A 735 37.83 36.52 2.06
N VAL A 736 37.57 37.29 1.01
CA VAL A 736 37.46 38.75 1.13
C VAL A 736 36.00 39.16 1.16
N SER A 737 35.44 39.17 2.37
CA SER A 737 34.17 39.84 2.63
C SER A 737 34.05 40.32 4.06
N LEU A 738 34.78 41.40 4.37
CA LEU A 738 34.43 42.41 5.38
C LEU A 738 34.23 41.96 6.84
N SER A 739 34.38 40.67 7.11
CA SER A 739 34.14 40.06 8.41
C SER A 739 35.47 39.68 9.05
N LEU A 740 36.47 39.26 8.24
CA LEU A 740 37.83 38.92 8.68
C LEU A 740 38.88 39.24 7.59
N PRO A 741 39.25 40.52 7.37
CA PRO A 741 40.25 40.90 6.37
C PRO A 741 41.61 40.26 6.64
N GLY A 742 42.16 39.53 5.68
CA GLY A 742 43.44 38.82 5.85
C GLY A 742 43.30 37.33 6.19
N LEU A 743 42.08 36.81 6.35
CA LEU A 743 41.86 35.36 6.40
C LEU A 743 42.13 34.75 5.02
N VAL A 744 43.00 33.75 5.00
CA VAL A 744 43.37 32.97 3.83
C VAL A 744 43.14 31.50 4.09
N LEU A 745 42.57 30.81 3.10
CA LEU A 745 42.51 29.36 3.05
C LEU A 745 43.58 28.83 2.09
N ASP A 746 44.36 27.84 2.52
CA ASP A 746 45.30 27.14 1.64
C ASP A 746 44.62 25.88 1.08
N PRO A 747 44.44 25.77 -0.25
CA PRO A 747 43.79 24.62 -0.85
C PRO A 747 44.65 23.34 -0.82
N ARG A 748 45.94 23.44 -0.44
CA ARG A 748 46.87 22.29 -0.33
C ARG A 748 46.78 21.63 1.03
N ALA A 749 45.61 21.05 1.31
CA ALA A 749 45.37 20.32 2.54
C ALA A 749 46.45 19.24 2.78
N GLY A 750 47.11 19.29 3.94
CA GLY A 750 48.12 18.31 4.36
C GLY A 750 49.58 18.66 4.06
N GLU A 751 49.88 19.66 3.23
CA GLU A 751 51.26 20.08 2.92
C GLU A 751 51.78 21.23 3.82
N THR A 752 50.87 21.99 4.41
CA THR A 752 51.18 23.23 5.13
C THR A 752 51.59 23.03 6.59
N GLY A 753 51.26 21.89 7.18
CA GLY A 753 51.41 21.63 8.63
C GLY A 753 50.45 22.44 9.51
N LEU A 754 49.56 23.24 8.93
CA LEU A 754 48.51 23.98 9.63
C LEU A 754 47.29 23.06 9.84
N ALA A 755 46.58 23.27 10.95
CA ALA A 755 45.33 22.57 11.20
C ALA A 755 44.26 23.02 10.19
N ALA A 756 43.53 22.06 9.64
CA ALA A 756 42.34 22.35 8.85
C ALA A 756 41.27 23.01 9.73
N ASP A 757 40.57 24.00 9.19
CA ASP A 757 39.43 24.60 9.85
C ASP A 757 38.25 23.62 9.92
N PHE A 758 37.36 23.78 10.90
CA PHE A 758 36.25 22.85 11.12
C PHE A 758 35.13 22.99 10.07
N SER A 759 35.02 24.14 9.39
CA SER A 759 33.91 24.44 8.50
C SER A 759 34.14 23.97 7.06
N LEU A 760 35.28 24.33 6.49
CA LEU A 760 35.65 24.08 5.10
C LEU A 760 36.72 22.99 4.97
N ASN A 761 37.26 22.53 6.11
CA ASN A 761 38.31 21.52 6.17
C ASN A 761 39.55 21.91 5.34
N LEU A 762 39.85 23.21 5.28
CA LEU A 762 41.04 23.76 4.64
C LEU A 762 41.96 24.38 5.69
N PRO A 763 43.29 24.24 5.56
CA PRO A 763 44.22 25.00 6.37
C PRO A 763 43.92 26.50 6.31
N SER A 764 43.75 27.13 7.48
CA SER A 764 43.45 28.57 7.58
C SER A 764 44.62 29.33 8.20
N GLN A 765 44.90 30.51 7.68
CA GLN A 765 45.92 31.41 8.22
C GLN A 765 45.46 32.87 8.13
N TYR A 766 45.90 33.70 9.07
CA TYR A 766 45.67 35.14 9.03
C TYR A 766 46.93 35.85 8.53
N ARG A 767 46.78 36.65 7.48
CA ARG A 767 47.86 37.34 6.78
C ARG A 767 47.54 38.83 6.66
N PHE A 768 48.38 39.64 7.31
CA PHE A 768 48.26 41.09 7.34
C PHE A 768 48.94 41.78 6.16
N ASP A 769 49.69 41.03 5.34
CA ASP A 769 50.47 41.54 4.21
C ASP A 769 49.68 41.63 2.90
N LEU A 770 48.39 41.28 2.93
CA LEU A 770 47.60 41.13 1.72
C LEU A 770 46.84 42.41 1.36
N PRO A 771 46.84 42.86 0.08
CA PRO A 771 46.32 44.17 -0.33
C PRO A 771 44.87 44.44 0.05
N TYR A 772 44.05 43.39 0.14
CA TYR A 772 42.63 43.47 0.47
C TYR A 772 42.34 43.64 1.97
N THR A 773 43.36 43.56 2.84
CA THR A 773 43.23 43.97 4.25
C THR A 773 42.90 45.46 4.39
N ASP A 774 43.23 46.26 3.36
CA ASP A 774 42.92 47.69 3.27
C ASP A 774 41.66 47.98 2.43
N GLU A 775 41.02 46.95 1.84
CA GLU A 775 39.81 47.12 1.01
C GLU A 775 38.64 47.74 1.78
N PRO A 776 38.38 47.44 3.07
CA PRO A 776 37.38 48.17 3.86
C PRO A 776 37.67 49.68 3.98
N ASN A 777 38.95 50.08 4.05
CA ASN A 777 39.34 51.50 4.10
C ASN A 777 39.32 52.14 2.71
N ALA A 778 39.74 51.41 1.66
CA ALA A 778 39.72 51.86 0.28
C ALA A 778 38.30 52.04 -0.28
N LEU A 779 37.34 51.25 0.23
CA LEU A 779 35.92 51.34 -0.10
C LEU A 779 35.13 52.23 0.87
N ALA A 780 35.73 52.68 1.98
CA ALA A 780 35.14 53.68 2.86
C ALA A 780 35.29 55.07 2.23
N GLN A 781 34.17 55.68 1.84
CA GLN A 781 34.12 57.10 1.50
C GLN A 781 33.48 57.90 2.62
N LEU A 782 33.94 59.15 2.78
CA LEU A 782 33.34 60.11 3.70
C LEU A 782 31.86 60.33 3.30
N PRO A 783 30.95 60.53 4.27
CA PRO A 783 29.55 60.82 3.97
C PRO A 783 29.45 61.99 2.99
N GLU A 784 28.47 61.95 2.08
CA GLU A 784 28.18 63.09 1.20
C GLU A 784 28.07 64.35 2.07
N PRO A 785 28.85 65.41 1.80
CA PRO A 785 28.65 66.67 2.49
C PRO A 785 27.21 67.09 2.25
N SER A 786 26.49 67.44 3.32
CA SER A 786 25.12 67.95 3.21
C SER A 786 25.09 69.01 2.11
N GLN A 787 24.26 68.80 1.08
CA GLN A 787 24.04 69.83 0.08
C GLN A 787 23.71 71.12 0.81
N ASP A 788 24.53 72.15 0.58
CA ASP A 788 24.27 73.47 1.12
C ASP A 788 22.90 73.89 0.60
N ALA A 789 21.96 74.17 1.50
CA ALA A 789 20.56 74.42 1.14
C ALA A 789 20.41 75.65 0.20
N GLU A 790 21.47 76.46 0.07
CA GLU A 790 21.54 77.63 -0.80
C GLU A 790 22.16 77.35 -2.19
N ALA A 791 22.72 76.15 -2.43
CA ALA A 791 23.27 75.77 -3.74
C ALA A 791 22.17 75.30 -4.70
N VAL A 792 21.16 76.15 -4.93
CA VAL A 792 20.25 76.02 -6.07
C VAL A 792 21.02 76.47 -7.32
N SER A 793 21.63 75.52 -8.03
CA SER A 793 22.10 75.79 -9.39
C SER A 793 20.88 76.00 -10.29
N PRO A 794 20.71 77.16 -10.95
CA PRO A 794 19.53 77.45 -11.74
C PRO A 794 19.76 77.10 -13.20
N LEU A 795 19.92 75.82 -13.56
CA LEU A 795 19.86 75.41 -14.97
C LEU A 795 19.34 73.97 -15.11
N PRO A 796 18.35 73.72 -16.00
CA PRO A 796 17.91 72.37 -16.34
C PRO A 796 18.67 71.84 -17.56
N THR A 797 19.23 70.63 -17.43
CA THR A 797 19.16 69.53 -18.43
C THR A 797 19.45 68.23 -17.72
#